data_AF-A5V095-F1
#
_entry.id   AF-A5V095-F1
#
_cell.length_a   1.000
_cell.length_b   1.000
_cell.length_c   1.000
_cell.angle_alpha   90.00
_cell.angle_beta   90.00
_cell.angle_gamma   90.00
#
_symmetry.space_group_name_H-M   'P 1'
#
loop_
_entity.id
_entity.type
_entity.pdbx_description
1 polymer ?
#
loop_
_entity_poly.entity_id
_entity_poly.type
_entity_poly.pdbx_seq_one_letter_code
_entity_poly.pdbx_strand_id
1 'polypeptide(L)'
;MSEPVPRLDLAPRLRRRLQPWNPLDYLRLLYWIFFFPQALRWYEQTFADPQHRDVTGREVWMVIQRDSVRRDLALMGLFLTLFIPPAVATALQGMGVSISWFSVAGGVAGGVAGGVAGGVAVGVAVGVAGGVAGGVAVGVAGGVAVGVAGGVAVGVAGGVAGGVAGGVAVGVAVGVAGGVAVGVAVGVAVGVAGGVAGGVAVGVAVGVAVGVAGGVAGGVAVGVAGGVAVGVAVLRLPDYLLLALPTWFIWSRHTVSPRPWLPRVTVIPIPGLRARLERWLIRDWSVGIHNINQILAYSLQFIPAAAAVNRAMVRLPAAQIIPAAAELARDPFDWDLVRFGAVPLRRALWRETIDGFVLLPSRIKQRWMDRFSLTPALDTPARAVCAGFWHLAQKDAQRAAQAFAVVRDLAGGEACYRLARALALAQRCSSFGDLAALGVDESFLTATQPPDGDPLAQRETWPALERLRRAAQEAHTVQTSVSRVVRSQALNRALAEVNEVLTGIEQIPRAERELVRAIATTWRDLLLHTTAEVGQATPTQPVRNPYIIGDPVPGNRLVGRDDVLRWLEELWYGSANPPSVVIFGHRRMGKTSILRNLDGRLGSRVHVAYVNLLLLGDLRNGAADLFVKLADSIADTLQHKQLPAPPIDDAAFEQRPELAFERYLKQVSAILNEQRLIIALDEFEQLEEWITNDRLPTDILKTLRGYIQMDERIAFAFAGLHTLEEMSSDYFQPFFASVIPVKVSFLSRGAVDQVLANPPDPEFALDYEREALDHIWELTGGQPYLVQLIGHRLVSRFNTLSFEQGKAQEPRFRRADVEAVITTDFYHQARYYFTGVWGQAQHGAPEQHTILRCLAPHPDGLPHARLCEISGLPERTVDQALQTLRRHDVVHDHDGQWRYTVELFRRWVEMGRGG
;
A
#
# COMPACT_ATOMS: atom_id res chain seq x y z
N MET A 1 51.03 36.01 14.94
CA MET A 1 49.61 35.68 15.17
C MET A 1 48.86 35.88 13.87
N SER A 2 48.42 34.81 13.22
CA SER A 2 47.66 34.90 11.96
C SER A 2 46.23 35.35 12.23
N GLU A 3 45.78 36.40 11.55
CA GLU A 3 44.41 36.92 11.71
C GLU A 3 43.34 35.83 11.48
N PRO A 4 42.32 35.75 12.36
CA PRO A 4 41.21 34.79 12.21
C PRO A 4 40.40 35.08 10.93
N VAL A 5 39.80 34.03 10.35
CA VAL A 5 38.94 34.19 9.17
C VAL A 5 37.71 35.02 9.57
N PRO A 6 37.42 36.16 8.90
CA PRO A 6 36.28 36.99 9.25
C PRO A 6 34.98 36.28 8.87
N ARG A 7 33.99 36.24 9.76
CA ARG A 7 32.65 35.73 9.45
C ARG A 7 31.83 36.83 8.79
N LEU A 8 31.46 36.65 7.52
CA LEU A 8 30.69 37.61 6.75
C LEU A 8 29.20 37.52 7.09
N ASP A 9 28.55 38.67 7.27
CA ASP A 9 27.09 38.81 7.29
C ASP A 9 26.73 39.90 6.29
N LEU A 10 26.31 39.49 5.09
CA LEU A 10 25.97 40.39 3.98
C LEU A 10 24.47 40.64 3.89
N ALA A 11 23.68 40.22 4.89
CA ALA A 11 22.24 40.40 4.88
C ALA A 11 21.86 41.89 4.95
N PRO A 12 20.88 42.35 4.14
CA PRO A 12 20.35 43.70 4.26
C PRO A 12 19.74 43.94 5.65
N ARG A 13 20.18 44.98 6.38
CA ARG A 13 19.66 45.30 7.71
C ARG A 13 18.32 46.06 7.66
N LEU A 14 17.30 45.51 7.01
CA LEU A 14 15.97 46.11 6.98
C LEU A 14 15.06 45.45 8.03
N ARG A 15 14.52 46.22 8.97
CA ARG A 15 13.65 45.68 10.05
C ARG A 15 12.15 45.83 9.77
N ARG A 16 11.78 46.49 8.65
CA ARG A 16 10.39 46.80 8.29
C ARG A 16 10.14 46.54 6.81
N ARG A 17 8.87 46.33 6.45
CA ARG A 17 8.41 46.20 5.05
C ARG A 17 8.62 47.50 4.27
N LEU A 18 8.90 47.40 2.98
CA LEU A 18 8.86 48.52 2.04
C LEU A 18 7.42 49.02 1.92
N GLN A 19 7.22 50.32 2.01
CA GLN A 19 5.89 50.92 1.96
C GLN A 19 5.70 51.63 0.60
N PRO A 20 4.62 51.33 -0.14
CA PRO A 20 4.31 51.98 -1.43
C PRO A 20 4.11 53.50 -1.34
N TRP A 21 3.92 54.04 -0.14
CA TRP A 21 3.66 55.46 0.11
C TRP A 21 4.92 56.24 0.51
N ASN A 22 6.04 55.56 0.73
CA ASN A 22 7.27 56.18 1.23
C ASN A 22 8.31 56.35 0.10
N PRO A 23 8.65 57.60 -0.32
CA PRO A 23 9.55 57.85 -1.44
C PRO A 23 10.97 57.31 -1.22
N LEU A 24 11.45 57.24 0.04
CA LEU A 24 12.76 56.67 0.36
C LEU A 24 12.84 55.17 0.07
N ASP A 25 11.71 54.46 0.16
CA ASP A 25 11.67 53.02 -0.12
C ASP A 25 11.71 52.74 -1.63
N TYR A 26 11.27 53.68 -2.48
CA TYR A 26 11.46 53.63 -3.94
C TYR A 26 12.92 53.83 -4.34
N LEU A 27 13.62 54.78 -3.71
CA LEU A 27 15.06 54.96 -3.93
C LEU A 27 15.85 53.72 -3.49
N ARG A 28 15.45 53.11 -2.36
CA ARG A 28 16.04 51.84 -1.90
C ARG A 28 15.74 50.69 -2.86
N LEU A 29 14.51 50.60 -3.36
CA LEU A 29 14.11 49.58 -4.33
C LEU A 29 14.91 49.74 -5.63
N LEU A 30 15.07 50.98 -6.12
CA LEU A 30 15.88 51.29 -7.29
C LEU A 30 17.36 50.95 -7.07
N TYR A 31 17.91 51.27 -5.90
CA TYR A 31 19.25 50.85 -5.48
C TYR A 31 19.39 49.32 -5.47
N TRP A 32 18.42 48.58 -4.95
CA TRP A 32 18.41 47.13 -5.01
C TRP A 32 18.34 46.62 -6.45
N ILE A 33 17.48 47.16 -7.30
CA ILE A 33 17.36 46.73 -8.70
C ILE A 33 18.69 46.89 -9.46
N PHE A 34 19.36 48.03 -9.31
CA PHE A 34 20.57 48.33 -10.10
C PHE A 34 21.87 47.81 -9.48
N PHE A 35 22.01 47.88 -8.15
CA PHE A 35 23.29 47.64 -7.48
C PHE A 35 23.27 46.42 -6.55
N PHE A 36 22.10 45.97 -6.10
CA PHE A 36 22.00 44.86 -5.16
C PHE A 36 20.75 43.99 -5.35
N PRO A 37 20.59 43.33 -6.51
CA PRO A 37 19.35 42.67 -6.88
C PRO A 37 18.96 41.57 -5.90
N GLN A 38 19.93 40.89 -5.27
CA GLN A 38 19.64 39.85 -4.28
C GLN A 38 18.92 40.35 -3.02
N ALA A 39 18.95 41.65 -2.69
CA ALA A 39 18.17 42.19 -1.57
C ALA A 39 16.66 42.08 -1.79
N LEU A 40 16.17 42.11 -3.02
CA LEU A 40 14.76 41.85 -3.34
C LEU A 40 14.34 40.44 -2.92
N ARG A 41 15.22 39.47 -3.14
CA ARG A 41 14.98 38.06 -2.76
C ARG A 41 15.02 37.86 -1.26
N TRP A 42 16.00 38.45 -0.59
CA TRP A 42 16.05 38.43 0.87
C TRP A 42 14.81 39.11 1.47
N TYR A 43 14.38 40.24 0.90
CA TYR A 43 13.20 40.97 1.36
C TYR A 43 11.93 40.11 1.19
N GLU A 44 11.77 39.45 0.05
CA GLU A 44 10.70 38.49 -0.17
C GLU A 44 10.75 37.33 0.84
N GLN A 45 11.91 36.69 1.03
CA GLN A 45 12.05 35.57 1.99
C GLN A 45 11.77 35.98 3.44
N THR A 46 12.12 37.20 3.81
CA THR A 46 12.01 37.71 5.18
C THR A 46 10.59 38.18 5.51
N PHE A 47 9.90 38.83 4.57
CA PHE A 47 8.62 39.49 4.84
C PHE A 47 7.39 38.83 4.21
N ALA A 48 7.55 38.02 3.15
CA ALA A 48 6.47 37.32 2.45
C ALA A 48 6.04 36.03 3.18
N ASP A 49 4.79 35.60 2.95
CA ASP A 49 4.19 34.46 3.64
C ASP A 49 4.91 33.13 3.31
N PRO A 50 5.36 32.34 4.32
CA PRO A 50 5.99 31.04 4.11
C PRO A 50 5.19 30.05 3.26
N GLN A 51 3.86 30.07 3.34
CA GLN A 51 2.98 29.10 2.68
C GLN A 51 2.99 29.23 1.14
N HIS A 52 3.44 30.38 0.62
CA HIS A 52 3.39 30.70 -0.81
C HIS A 52 4.79 30.87 -1.43
N ARG A 53 5.84 30.38 -0.75
CA ARG A 53 7.25 30.55 -1.16
C ARG A 53 7.64 29.80 -2.43
N ASP A 54 6.91 28.75 -2.82
CA ASP A 54 7.28 27.84 -3.91
C ASP A 54 6.31 27.83 -5.10
N VAL A 55 5.36 28.77 -5.16
CA VAL A 55 4.36 28.83 -6.25
C VAL A 55 4.99 29.34 -7.55
N THR A 56 4.83 28.59 -8.65
CA THR A 56 5.34 28.93 -10.00
C THR A 56 4.27 28.82 -11.09
N GLY A 57 4.35 29.69 -12.11
CA GLY A 57 3.48 29.64 -13.28
C GLY A 57 2.23 30.51 -13.14
N ARG A 58 1.09 30.06 -13.68
CA ARG A 58 -0.16 30.84 -13.78
C ARG A 58 -0.72 31.28 -12.42
N GLU A 59 -0.36 30.58 -11.34
CA GLU A 59 -0.81 30.87 -9.98
C GLU A 59 -0.08 32.04 -9.32
N VAL A 60 1.05 32.50 -9.88
CA VAL A 60 1.83 33.63 -9.35
C VAL A 60 0.96 34.90 -9.24
N TRP A 61 0.04 35.12 -10.19
CA TRP A 61 -0.88 36.27 -10.13
C TRP A 61 -1.89 36.16 -8.99
N MET A 62 -2.42 34.96 -8.75
CA MET A 62 -3.32 34.70 -7.60
C MET A 62 -2.57 34.89 -6.27
N VAL A 63 -1.29 34.56 -6.22
CA VAL A 63 -0.43 34.77 -5.05
C VAL A 63 -0.05 36.24 -4.85
N ILE A 64 0.25 37.00 -5.91
CA ILE A 64 0.47 38.46 -5.83
C ILE A 64 -0.81 39.16 -5.33
N GLN A 65 -1.98 38.63 -5.69
CA GLN A 65 -3.25 39.12 -5.17
C GLN A 65 -3.53 38.71 -3.72
N ARG A 66 -2.89 37.69 -3.16
CA ARG A 66 -3.12 37.25 -1.76
C ARG A 66 -2.05 37.75 -0.79
N ASP A 67 -0.80 37.82 -1.22
CA ASP A 67 0.33 38.29 -0.40
C ASP A 67 0.54 39.81 -0.58
N SER A 68 0.37 40.54 0.52
CA SER A 68 0.55 42.00 0.56
C SER A 68 1.96 42.43 0.18
N VAL A 69 3.00 41.66 0.53
CA VAL A 69 4.40 42.05 0.30
C VAL A 69 4.76 41.98 -1.19
N ARG A 70 4.31 40.94 -1.88
CA ARG A 70 4.52 40.78 -3.33
C ARG A 70 3.69 41.78 -4.13
N ARG A 71 2.48 42.11 -3.66
CA ARG A 71 1.64 43.15 -4.25
C ARG A 71 2.29 44.53 -4.17
N ASP A 72 2.78 44.90 -2.99
CA ASP A 72 3.42 46.19 -2.75
C ASP A 72 4.68 46.35 -3.61
N LEU A 73 5.52 45.31 -3.70
CA LEU A 73 6.66 45.27 -4.62
C LEU A 73 6.27 45.43 -6.09
N ALA A 74 5.22 44.73 -6.54
CA ALA A 74 4.74 44.81 -7.91
C ALA A 74 4.17 46.19 -8.24
N LEU A 75 3.42 46.81 -7.32
CA LEU A 75 2.91 48.18 -7.44
C LEU A 75 4.05 49.19 -7.49
N MET A 76 5.04 49.05 -6.61
CA MET A 76 6.21 49.93 -6.60
C MET A 76 7.03 49.78 -7.90
N GLY A 77 7.20 48.55 -8.40
CA GLY A 77 7.87 48.28 -9.67
C GLY A 77 7.13 48.86 -10.88
N LEU A 78 5.80 48.72 -10.91
CA LEU A 78 4.95 49.33 -11.94
C LEU A 78 5.05 50.86 -11.91
N PHE A 79 5.02 51.45 -10.72
CA PHE A 79 5.21 52.89 -10.53
C PHE A 79 6.59 53.35 -11.03
N LEU A 80 7.67 52.66 -10.66
CA LEU A 80 9.00 52.98 -11.16
C LEU A 80 9.08 52.89 -12.70
N THR A 81 8.45 51.88 -13.29
CA THR A 81 8.46 51.66 -14.75
C THR A 81 7.65 52.72 -15.50
N LEU A 82 6.56 53.21 -14.90
CA LEU A 82 5.68 54.22 -15.52
C LEU A 82 6.23 55.65 -15.35
N PHE A 83 6.85 55.96 -14.22
CA PHE A 83 7.19 57.34 -13.86
C PHE A 83 8.68 57.69 -14.00
N ILE A 84 9.61 56.75 -13.80
CA ILE A 84 11.06 57.06 -13.90
C ILE A 84 11.50 57.34 -15.34
N PRO A 85 11.15 56.53 -16.36
CA PRO A 85 11.60 56.81 -17.73
C PRO A 85 11.12 58.16 -18.27
N PRO A 86 9.86 58.59 -18.06
CA PRO A 86 9.43 59.94 -18.41
C PRO A 86 10.12 61.04 -17.60
N ALA A 87 10.33 60.85 -16.30
CA ALA A 87 10.99 61.84 -15.45
C ALA A 87 12.49 62.02 -15.79
N VAL A 88 13.19 60.94 -16.15
CA VAL A 88 14.56 61.00 -16.65
C VAL A 88 14.58 61.63 -18.04
N ALA A 89 13.61 61.32 -18.89
CA ALA A 89 13.50 61.92 -20.22
C ALA A 89 13.23 63.44 -20.15
N THR A 90 12.35 63.91 -19.27
CA THR A 90 12.14 65.36 -19.07
C THR A 90 13.39 66.04 -18.51
N ALA A 91 14.09 65.42 -17.56
CA ALA A 91 15.32 65.95 -16.99
C ALA A 91 16.45 66.07 -18.02
N LEU A 92 16.65 65.03 -18.84
CA LEU A 92 17.64 65.03 -19.92
C LEU A 92 17.29 66.04 -21.02
N GLN A 93 16.01 66.25 -21.31
CA GLN A 93 15.55 67.31 -22.22
C GLN A 93 15.85 68.71 -21.64
N GLY A 94 15.69 68.89 -20.33
CA GLY A 94 16.10 70.10 -19.61
C GLY A 94 17.63 70.34 -19.62
N MET A 95 18.43 69.28 -19.82
CA MET A 95 19.89 69.34 -19.99
C MET A 95 20.33 69.47 -21.46
N GLY A 96 19.40 69.65 -22.41
CA GLY A 96 19.69 69.88 -23.83
C GLY A 96 19.78 68.63 -24.70
N VAL A 97 19.39 67.45 -24.21
CA VAL A 97 19.37 66.21 -25.00
C VAL A 97 18.03 66.08 -25.74
N SER A 98 18.05 65.96 -27.08
CA SER A 98 16.84 65.76 -27.87
C SER A 98 16.28 64.34 -27.68
N ILE A 99 15.05 64.23 -27.14
CA ILE A 99 14.42 62.93 -26.84
C ILE A 99 13.13 62.75 -27.64
N SER A 100 12.96 61.55 -28.21
CA SER A 100 11.72 61.13 -28.86
C SER A 100 10.74 60.55 -27.84
N TRP A 101 9.71 61.32 -27.50
CA TRP A 101 8.64 60.88 -26.59
C TRP A 101 7.88 59.65 -27.08
N PHE A 102 7.79 59.45 -28.41
CA PHE A 102 7.23 58.22 -29.00
C PHE A 102 8.07 56.99 -28.64
N SER A 103 9.40 57.12 -28.60
CA SER A 103 10.32 56.03 -28.22
C SER A 103 10.26 55.74 -26.72
N VAL A 104 10.13 56.78 -25.88
CA VAL A 104 9.94 56.64 -24.43
C VAL A 104 8.59 55.96 -24.13
N ALA A 105 7.50 56.40 -24.78
CA ALA A 105 6.18 55.80 -24.64
C ALA A 105 6.16 54.34 -25.14
N GLY A 106 6.80 54.05 -26.27
CA GLY A 106 6.97 52.68 -26.79
C GLY A 106 7.80 51.79 -25.86
N GLY A 107 8.85 52.33 -25.24
CA GLY A 107 9.66 51.62 -24.24
C GLY A 107 8.90 51.33 -22.94
N VAL A 108 8.12 52.29 -22.43
CA VAL A 108 7.27 52.10 -21.25
C VAL A 108 6.12 51.13 -21.56
N ALA A 109 5.45 51.28 -22.70
CA ALA A 109 4.38 50.38 -23.13
C ALA A 109 4.89 48.96 -23.38
N GLY A 110 6.06 48.80 -24.00
CA GLY A 110 6.73 47.51 -24.18
C GLY A 110 7.19 46.89 -22.86
N GLY A 111 7.68 47.69 -21.91
CA GLY A 111 8.06 47.23 -20.56
C GLY A 111 6.85 46.74 -19.76
N VAL A 112 5.73 47.48 -19.81
CA VAL A 112 4.47 47.09 -19.16
C VAL A 112 3.85 45.87 -19.86
N ALA A 113 3.77 45.86 -21.19
CA ALA A 113 3.21 44.74 -21.96
C ALA A 113 4.05 43.48 -21.86
N GLY A 114 5.39 43.57 -21.86
CA GLY A 114 6.29 42.43 -21.67
C GLY A 114 6.22 41.86 -20.26
N GLY A 115 6.12 42.73 -19.25
CA GLY A 115 5.91 42.33 -17.85
C GLY A 115 4.56 41.65 -17.60
N VAL A 116 3.50 42.07 -18.31
CA VAL A 116 2.15 41.51 -18.23
C VAL A 116 2.00 40.25 -19.10
N ALA A 117 2.56 40.22 -20.32
CA ALA A 117 2.41 39.12 -21.28
C ALA A 117 3.36 37.95 -21.02
N GLY A 118 4.57 38.18 -20.46
CA GLY A 118 5.50 37.12 -20.09
C GLY A 118 4.95 36.17 -19.02
N GLY A 119 4.09 36.67 -18.13
CA GLY A 119 3.37 35.86 -17.13
C GLY A 119 2.22 35.02 -17.71
N VAL A 120 1.67 35.38 -18.87
CA VAL A 120 0.51 34.71 -19.49
C VAL A 120 0.94 33.76 -20.63
N ALA A 121 1.93 34.13 -21.44
CA ALA A 121 2.28 33.40 -22.66
C ALA A 121 2.99 32.04 -22.40
N VAL A 122 3.81 31.94 -21.36
CA VAL A 122 4.52 30.68 -21.04
C VAL A 122 3.56 29.62 -20.44
N GLY A 123 2.42 30.05 -19.89
CA GLY A 123 1.39 29.15 -19.40
C GLY A 123 0.52 28.53 -20.51
N VAL A 124 0.43 29.10 -21.70
CA VAL A 124 -0.46 28.62 -22.77
C VAL A 124 0.30 27.84 -23.85
N ALA A 125 1.56 28.15 -24.10
CA ALA A 125 2.32 27.48 -25.17
C ALA A 125 2.67 25.99 -24.89
N VAL A 126 2.68 25.55 -23.62
CA VAL A 126 2.98 24.14 -23.25
C VAL A 126 1.71 23.30 -23.03
N GLY A 127 0.53 23.92 -22.99
CA GLY A 127 -0.75 23.22 -22.82
C GLY A 127 -1.43 22.76 -24.12
N VAL A 128 -0.93 23.15 -25.30
CA VAL A 128 -1.55 22.80 -26.60
C VAL A 128 -0.56 22.18 -27.59
N ALA A 129 0.74 22.15 -27.30
CA ALA A 129 1.74 21.46 -28.13
C ALA A 129 1.88 19.95 -27.83
N GLY A 130 1.02 19.39 -26.96
CA GLY A 130 0.90 17.94 -26.72
C GLY A 130 -0.38 17.31 -27.29
N GLY A 131 -1.28 18.10 -27.89
CA GLY A 131 -2.57 17.63 -28.40
C GLY A 131 -2.59 17.26 -29.89
N VAL A 132 -1.52 17.50 -30.65
CA VAL A 132 -1.45 17.14 -32.08
C VAL A 132 -0.05 16.62 -32.43
N ALA A 133 0.35 15.54 -31.75
CA ALA A 133 1.36 14.61 -32.24
C ALA A 133 0.83 13.16 -32.27
N GLY A 134 -0.50 12.98 -32.31
CA GLY A 134 -1.15 11.66 -32.26
C GLY A 134 -2.24 11.43 -33.32
N GLY A 135 -2.36 12.29 -34.35
CA GLY A 135 -3.46 12.22 -35.32
C GLY A 135 -3.10 11.91 -36.77
N VAL A 136 -1.83 12.01 -37.20
CA VAL A 136 -1.43 11.64 -38.57
C VAL A 136 0.03 11.13 -38.56
N ALA A 137 0.26 10.05 -37.82
CA ALA A 137 1.48 9.24 -37.95
C ALA A 137 1.16 7.74 -38.09
N VAL A 138 -0.06 7.42 -38.57
CA VAL A 138 -0.40 6.10 -39.13
C VAL A 138 -1.34 6.34 -40.30
N GLY A 139 -0.86 6.05 -41.52
CA GLY A 139 -1.50 6.35 -42.80
C GLY A 139 -0.94 7.67 -43.37
N VAL A 140 0.15 7.72 -44.11
CA VAL A 140 0.52 6.86 -45.24
C VAL A 140 2.05 6.83 -45.35
N ALA A 141 2.65 5.75 -44.86
CA ALA A 141 3.93 5.23 -45.34
C ALA A 141 3.75 3.73 -45.65
N GLY A 142 2.65 3.42 -46.33
CA GLY A 142 2.29 2.09 -46.80
C GLY A 142 1.30 2.26 -47.93
N GLY A 143 1.80 2.63 -49.11
CA GLY A 143 0.96 2.89 -50.27
C GLY A 143 1.69 3.51 -51.44
N VAL A 144 2.96 3.15 -51.69
CA VAL A 144 3.42 3.17 -53.09
C VAL A 144 2.87 1.89 -53.70
N ALA A 145 1.73 2.00 -54.36
CA ALA A 145 1.36 1.28 -55.58
C ALA A 145 -0.17 1.27 -55.73
N VAL A 146 -0.57 1.50 -56.98
CA VAL A 146 -1.91 1.26 -57.55
C VAL A 146 -2.94 2.36 -57.26
N GLY A 147 -3.37 3.04 -58.32
CA GLY A 147 -4.52 3.94 -58.27
C GLY A 147 -4.51 5.09 -59.27
N VAL A 148 -3.96 4.91 -60.47
CA VAL A 148 -4.46 5.69 -61.62
C VAL A 148 -5.96 5.39 -61.72
N ALA A 149 -6.82 6.40 -61.67
CA ALA A 149 -8.03 6.57 -62.48
C ALA A 149 -9.12 7.37 -61.74
N GLY A 150 -9.75 8.28 -62.50
CA GLY A 150 -11.07 8.83 -62.23
C GLY A 150 -11.05 10.00 -61.25
N GLY A 151 -11.38 11.22 -61.62
CA GLY A 151 -12.46 11.59 -62.52
C GLY A 151 -13.50 12.36 -61.70
N VAL A 152 -13.60 13.65 -61.99
CA VAL A 152 -14.82 14.48 -62.02
C VAL A 152 -15.91 14.14 -60.98
N ALA A 153 -16.15 15.06 -60.04
CA ALA A 153 -17.51 15.47 -59.64
C ALA A 153 -17.38 16.70 -58.71
N VAL A 154 -17.58 17.91 -59.24
CA VAL A 154 -18.84 18.69 -59.14
C VAL A 154 -18.99 19.35 -57.77
N GLY A 155 -18.95 20.69 -57.81
CA GLY A 155 -19.26 21.55 -56.67
C GLY A 155 -19.45 23.02 -57.08
N VAL A 156 -20.08 23.26 -58.24
CA VAL A 156 -20.75 24.54 -58.52
C VAL A 156 -22.25 24.31 -58.31
N ALA A 157 -22.78 24.91 -57.25
CA ALA A 157 -24.18 25.27 -57.05
C ALA A 157 -24.17 26.21 -55.84
N GLY A 158 -24.28 27.53 -56.03
CA GLY A 158 -25.59 28.21 -56.11
C GLY A 158 -25.95 28.67 -54.69
N GLY A 159 -26.35 29.90 -54.41
CA GLY A 159 -26.83 30.99 -55.22
C GLY A 159 -27.40 31.99 -54.21
N VAL A 160 -27.15 33.27 -54.46
CA VAL A 160 -27.64 34.40 -53.69
C VAL A 160 -29.17 34.47 -53.73
N ALA A 161 -29.80 34.68 -52.58
CA ALA A 161 -31.07 35.37 -52.39
C ALA A 161 -31.04 35.97 -50.98
N GLY A 162 -31.18 37.27 -50.71
CA GLY A 162 -31.73 38.36 -51.51
C GLY A 162 -33.05 38.83 -50.87
N GLY A 163 -33.10 40.11 -50.46
CA GLY A 163 -34.32 40.83 -50.06
C GLY A 163 -34.36 41.19 -48.57
N VAL A 164 -33.75 42.28 -48.09
CA VAL A 164 -34.16 43.69 -48.26
C VAL A 164 -35.60 43.95 -47.79
N ALA A 165 -35.71 44.57 -46.61
CA ALA A 165 -36.71 45.59 -46.34
C ALA A 165 -35.98 46.75 -45.65
N GLY A 166 -35.54 47.70 -46.48
CA GLY A 166 -35.00 48.97 -46.03
C GLY A 166 -36.11 49.92 -45.57
N GLY A 167 -35.83 50.62 -44.49
CA GLY A 167 -36.54 51.80 -44.00
C GLY A 167 -35.57 52.95 -43.77
N VAL A 168 -35.28 53.69 -44.85
CA VAL A 168 -35.23 55.16 -44.95
C VAL A 168 -34.36 55.92 -43.91
N ALA A 169 -33.15 56.37 -44.28
CA ALA A 169 -32.91 57.68 -44.92
C ALA A 169 -31.40 58.06 -44.99
N VAL A 170 -30.89 58.15 -46.22
CA VAL A 170 -29.93 59.16 -46.78
C VAL A 170 -28.55 59.31 -46.11
N GLY A 171 -27.40 59.14 -46.79
CA GLY A 171 -27.13 58.88 -48.20
C GLY A 171 -25.71 58.30 -48.38
N VAL A 172 -25.58 57.24 -49.20
CA VAL A 172 -25.08 57.27 -50.60
C VAL A 172 -23.54 57.09 -50.61
N ALA A 173 -22.93 56.15 -51.33
CA ALA A 173 -23.38 55.06 -52.17
C ALA A 173 -22.15 54.23 -52.62
N VAL A 174 -22.45 53.04 -53.16
CA VAL A 174 -21.66 52.20 -54.07
C VAL A 174 -20.53 51.41 -53.40
N GLY A 175 -20.42 50.09 -53.55
CA GLY A 175 -21.13 49.14 -54.38
C GLY A 175 -20.40 47.80 -54.29
N VAL A 176 -21.17 46.75 -54.02
CA VAL A 176 -20.74 45.34 -53.97
C VAL A 176 -20.53 44.82 -55.40
N ALA A 177 -19.65 43.82 -55.53
CA ALA A 177 -19.64 42.73 -56.51
C ALA A 177 -18.44 42.70 -57.49
N GLY A 178 -17.87 41.49 -57.62
CA GLY A 178 -17.47 40.97 -58.93
C GLY A 178 -16.00 40.61 -59.11
N GLY A 179 -15.73 39.32 -59.35
CA GLY A 179 -14.82 38.95 -60.44
C GLY A 179 -13.57 38.16 -60.07
N VAL A 180 -13.71 36.86 -59.78
CA VAL A 180 -12.78 35.88 -60.35
C VAL A 180 -13.40 35.37 -61.64
N ALA A 181 -12.92 35.92 -62.76
CA ALA A 181 -12.98 35.45 -64.16
C ALA A 181 -12.60 36.70 -64.96
N VAL A 182 -11.44 36.81 -65.59
CA VAL A 182 -10.89 36.00 -66.67
C VAL A 182 -9.38 36.05 -66.45
N GLY A 183 -8.71 34.91 -66.31
CA GLY A 183 -8.43 34.07 -67.47
C GLY A 183 -7.01 34.39 -67.88
N VAL A 184 -6.11 33.54 -67.39
CA VAL A 184 -4.81 33.33 -67.98
C VAL A 184 -5.01 33.14 -69.48
N ALA A 185 -4.64 34.14 -70.25
CA ALA A 185 -4.05 33.95 -71.54
C ALA A 185 -3.31 35.23 -71.87
N VAL A 186 -1.98 35.13 -71.86
CA VAL A 186 -1.11 35.74 -72.88
C VAL A 186 -1.36 37.24 -73.08
N GLY A 187 -0.51 38.11 -72.59
CA GLY A 187 0.89 37.97 -72.85
C GLY A 187 1.55 39.33 -72.77
N VAL A 188 2.84 39.24 -72.53
CA VAL A 188 3.84 40.28 -72.72
C VAL A 188 3.55 41.06 -74.00
N ALA A 189 3.04 42.27 -73.84
CA ALA A 189 3.31 43.39 -74.72
C ALA A 189 2.77 44.67 -74.07
N VAL A 190 3.70 45.53 -73.66
CA VAL A 190 3.50 46.97 -73.50
C VAL A 190 2.64 47.40 -72.30
N GLY A 191 3.34 47.75 -71.22
CA GLY A 191 2.84 48.57 -70.13
C GLY A 191 3.94 49.27 -69.34
N VAL A 192 5.12 49.44 -69.94
CA VAL A 192 6.14 50.39 -69.47
C VAL A 192 5.57 51.79 -69.65
N ALA A 193 4.89 52.30 -68.62
CA ALA A 193 4.56 53.72 -68.49
C ALA A 193 4.16 54.17 -67.05
N GLY A 194 4.21 53.30 -66.04
CA GLY A 194 3.79 53.66 -64.66
C GLY A 194 4.81 53.40 -63.55
N GLY A 195 6.02 52.93 -63.88
CA GLY A 195 6.97 52.39 -62.90
C GLY A 195 7.96 53.39 -62.27
N VAL A 196 7.95 54.68 -62.63
CA VAL A 196 9.07 55.58 -62.28
C VAL A 196 8.67 56.85 -61.52
N ALA A 197 7.39 57.20 -61.37
CA ALA A 197 7.02 58.49 -60.75
C ALA A 197 6.59 58.44 -59.27
N GLY A 198 6.33 57.27 -58.67
CA GLY A 198 5.83 57.18 -57.28
C GLY A 198 6.82 56.68 -56.22
N GLY A 199 7.83 55.89 -56.62
CA GLY A 199 8.65 55.12 -55.67
C GLY A 199 9.84 55.87 -55.05
N VAL A 200 10.32 56.94 -55.68
CA VAL A 200 11.60 57.57 -55.28
C VAL A 200 11.42 58.84 -54.44
N ALA A 201 10.26 59.52 -54.49
CA ALA A 201 10.05 60.76 -53.75
C ALA A 201 9.65 60.56 -52.28
N VAL A 202 9.00 59.45 -51.92
CA VAL A 202 8.57 59.19 -50.52
C VAL A 202 9.57 58.33 -49.74
N GLY A 203 10.42 57.55 -50.43
CA GLY A 203 11.42 56.68 -49.78
C GLY A 203 12.64 57.42 -49.21
N VAL A 204 13.05 58.55 -49.81
CA VAL A 204 14.31 59.23 -49.43
C VAL A 204 14.11 60.31 -48.37
N ALA A 205 12.95 60.99 -48.35
CA ALA A 205 12.68 62.04 -47.35
C ALA A 205 12.44 61.49 -45.93
N VAL A 206 11.83 60.31 -45.80
CA VAL A 206 11.58 59.66 -44.49
C VAL A 206 12.79 58.83 -44.02
N GLY A 207 13.60 58.30 -44.95
CA GLY A 207 14.76 57.46 -44.63
C GLY A 207 15.95 58.23 -44.03
N VAL A 208 16.21 59.46 -44.47
CA VAL A 208 17.42 60.21 -44.07
C VAL A 208 17.20 61.03 -42.78
N ALA A 209 16.00 61.57 -42.56
CA ALA A 209 15.71 62.36 -41.35
C ALA A 209 15.63 61.50 -40.07
N VAL A 210 15.15 60.25 -40.17
CA VAL A 210 15.06 59.32 -39.02
C VAL A 210 16.35 58.51 -38.82
N GLY A 211 17.10 58.24 -39.90
CA GLY A 211 18.33 57.43 -39.82
C GLY A 211 19.53 58.13 -39.17
N VAL A 212 19.71 59.44 -39.40
CA VAL A 212 20.92 60.14 -38.93
C VAL A 212 20.78 60.72 -37.52
N ALA A 213 19.58 61.19 -37.13
CA ALA A 213 19.35 61.68 -35.77
C ALA A 213 19.30 60.55 -34.72
N GLY A 214 18.76 59.38 -35.09
CA GLY A 214 18.73 58.20 -34.20
C GLY A 214 20.07 57.49 -34.08
N GLY A 215 20.88 57.45 -35.15
CA GLY A 215 22.16 56.73 -35.19
C GLY A 215 23.28 57.40 -34.39
N VAL A 216 23.36 58.72 -34.37
CA VAL A 216 24.49 59.44 -33.75
C VAL A 216 24.27 59.68 -32.24
N ALA A 217 23.05 59.96 -31.81
CA ALA A 217 22.75 60.11 -30.38
C ALA A 217 22.78 58.78 -29.63
N GLY A 218 22.33 57.68 -30.25
CA GLY A 218 22.44 56.33 -29.71
C GLY A 218 23.87 55.78 -29.73
N GLY A 219 24.64 56.08 -30.79
CA GLY A 219 26.01 55.60 -30.97
C GLY A 219 27.04 56.19 -29.99
N VAL A 220 26.90 57.46 -29.60
CA VAL A 220 27.89 58.11 -28.72
C VAL A 220 27.64 57.80 -27.23
N ALA A 221 26.39 57.73 -26.79
CA ALA A 221 26.08 57.37 -25.40
C ALA A 221 26.38 55.88 -25.08
N VAL A 222 26.11 54.99 -26.04
CA VAL A 222 26.45 53.55 -25.91
C VAL A 222 27.94 53.30 -26.22
N GLY A 223 28.54 54.07 -27.12
CA GLY A 223 29.95 53.93 -27.52
C GLY A 223 30.96 54.42 -26.49
N VAL A 224 30.65 55.46 -25.69
CA VAL A 224 31.57 55.95 -24.65
C VAL A 224 31.44 55.15 -23.35
N ALA A 225 30.21 54.79 -22.94
CA ALA A 225 30.00 53.91 -21.78
C ALA A 225 30.45 52.46 -22.05
N GLY A 226 30.21 51.96 -23.28
CA GLY A 226 30.75 50.70 -23.76
C GLY A 226 32.26 50.74 -23.98
N GLY A 227 32.81 51.83 -24.52
CA GLY A 227 34.24 51.98 -24.80
C GLY A 227 35.12 52.06 -23.54
N VAL A 228 34.63 52.63 -22.44
CA VAL A 228 35.36 52.65 -21.16
C VAL A 228 35.26 51.30 -20.44
N ALA A 229 34.11 50.63 -20.49
CA ALA A 229 33.93 49.28 -19.94
C ALA A 229 34.71 48.20 -20.73
N VAL A 230 34.75 48.33 -22.06
CA VAL A 230 35.51 47.46 -22.97
C VAL A 230 37.00 47.79 -22.92
N GLY A 231 37.38 49.07 -22.86
CA GLY A 231 38.78 49.52 -22.77
C GLY A 231 39.52 49.01 -21.54
N VAL A 232 38.82 48.85 -20.41
CA VAL A 232 39.37 48.22 -19.19
C VAL A 232 39.36 46.68 -19.29
N ALA A 233 38.45 46.10 -20.09
CA ALA A 233 38.36 44.66 -20.35
C ALA A 233 39.38 44.12 -21.37
N VAL A 234 40.00 44.98 -22.18
CA VAL A 234 40.98 44.61 -23.23
C VAL A 234 42.30 44.04 -22.67
N LEU A 235 42.59 44.16 -21.36
CA LEU A 235 43.86 43.72 -20.78
C LEU A 235 44.01 42.21 -20.49
N ARG A 236 42.98 41.35 -20.63
CA ARG A 236 43.12 39.88 -20.43
C ARG A 236 42.19 39.06 -21.33
N LEU A 237 42.63 38.81 -22.56
CA LEU A 237 41.82 38.27 -23.67
C LEU A 237 41.60 36.73 -23.77
N PRO A 238 42.41 35.80 -23.20
CA PRO A 238 42.19 34.38 -23.53
C PRO A 238 40.98 33.72 -22.84
N ASP A 239 40.63 34.10 -21.61
CA ASP A 239 39.68 33.32 -20.79
C ASP A 239 38.23 33.82 -20.85
N TYR A 240 37.99 35.07 -21.26
CA TYR A 240 36.67 35.73 -21.16
C TYR A 240 35.73 35.48 -22.35
N LEU A 241 36.25 35.49 -23.58
CA LEU A 241 35.43 35.24 -24.79
C LEU A 241 34.90 33.81 -24.83
N LEU A 242 35.60 32.85 -24.22
CA LEU A 242 35.18 31.44 -24.11
C LEU A 242 34.09 31.18 -23.06
N LEU A 243 33.77 32.15 -22.19
CA LEU A 243 32.80 31.99 -21.10
C LEU A 243 31.60 32.96 -21.19
N ALA A 244 31.77 34.16 -21.75
CA ALA A 244 30.72 35.20 -21.71
C ALA A 244 29.53 34.96 -22.67
N LEU A 245 29.80 34.61 -23.94
CA LEU A 245 28.76 34.29 -24.94
C LEU A 245 27.92 33.05 -24.56
N PRO A 246 28.54 31.96 -24.07
CA PRO A 246 27.85 30.85 -23.40
C PRO A 246 26.86 31.28 -22.31
N THR A 247 27.31 32.09 -21.36
CA THR A 247 26.55 32.40 -20.14
C THR A 247 25.31 33.26 -20.37
N TRP A 248 25.32 34.12 -21.39
CA TRP A 248 24.15 34.94 -21.73
C TRP A 248 23.05 34.13 -22.43
N PHE A 249 23.42 33.16 -23.27
CA PHE A 249 22.47 32.35 -24.05
C PHE A 249 21.93 31.13 -23.29
N ILE A 250 22.75 30.48 -22.43
CA ILE A 250 22.34 29.33 -21.59
C ILE A 250 21.25 29.71 -20.59
N TRP A 251 21.36 30.89 -19.96
CA TRP A 251 20.57 31.20 -18.78
C TRP A 251 19.27 31.96 -19.07
N SER A 252 18.97 32.19 -20.35
CA SER A 252 17.65 32.59 -20.82
C SER A 252 16.65 31.43 -20.87
N ARG A 253 17.10 30.16 -20.83
CA ARG A 253 16.24 28.99 -21.12
C ARG A 253 16.15 27.91 -20.03
N HIS A 254 17.06 27.83 -19.05
CA HIS A 254 17.08 26.72 -18.07
C HIS A 254 16.92 27.14 -16.59
N THR A 255 15.82 27.79 -16.21
CA THR A 255 15.38 27.81 -14.80
C THR A 255 13.88 27.51 -14.65
N VAL A 256 13.60 26.22 -14.47
CA VAL A 256 12.40 25.64 -13.84
C VAL A 256 13.01 24.83 -12.70
N SER A 257 13.01 25.19 -11.41
CA SER A 257 12.03 25.87 -10.54
C SER A 257 12.77 26.49 -9.32
N PRO A 258 12.19 27.39 -8.51
CA PRO A 258 11.28 28.50 -8.82
C PRO A 258 12.04 29.85 -8.69
N ARG A 259 11.47 30.93 -9.26
CA ARG A 259 11.86 32.37 -9.15
C ARG A 259 12.71 32.92 -10.32
N PRO A 260 12.06 33.23 -11.46
CA PRO A 260 12.70 33.66 -12.71
C PRO A 260 13.15 35.14 -12.74
N TRP A 261 13.20 35.86 -11.62
CA TRP A 261 13.28 37.32 -11.66
C TRP A 261 14.70 37.91 -11.62
N LEU A 262 15.76 37.18 -11.26
CA LEU A 262 17.11 37.75 -11.12
C LEU A 262 18.23 36.75 -11.47
N PRO A 263 18.95 36.93 -12.60
CA PRO A 263 20.04 36.04 -12.98
C PRO A 263 21.26 36.10 -12.06
N ARG A 264 21.81 34.91 -11.73
CA ARG A 264 22.93 34.69 -10.80
C ARG A 264 24.33 34.73 -11.44
N VAL A 265 24.67 35.70 -12.29
CA VAL A 265 26.06 35.83 -12.79
C VAL A 265 26.52 37.29 -12.91
N THR A 266 27.65 37.61 -12.28
CA THR A 266 28.34 38.89 -12.47
C THR A 266 29.22 38.71 -13.70
N VAL A 267 29.08 39.59 -14.67
CA VAL A 267 29.98 39.66 -15.83
C VAL A 267 31.42 40.04 -15.37
N ILE A 268 31.55 40.70 -14.22
CA ILE A 268 32.83 41.19 -13.67
C ILE A 268 33.12 40.51 -12.32
N PRO A 269 34.09 39.57 -12.24
CA PRO A 269 34.50 38.98 -10.99
C PRO A 269 35.30 39.96 -10.13
N ILE A 270 35.09 39.94 -8.82
CA ILE A 270 35.86 40.79 -7.89
C ILE A 270 37.34 40.35 -7.93
N PRO A 271 38.29 41.25 -8.25
CA PRO A 271 39.71 40.91 -8.32
C PRO A 271 40.21 40.25 -7.03
N GLY A 272 40.89 39.12 -7.16
CA GLY A 272 41.49 38.40 -6.02
C GLY A 272 40.51 37.61 -5.13
N LEU A 273 39.19 37.65 -5.40
CA LEU A 273 38.18 36.97 -4.60
C LEU A 273 38.42 35.45 -4.50
N ARG A 274 38.68 34.78 -5.63
CA ARG A 274 39.00 33.34 -5.66
C ARG A 274 40.14 32.98 -4.70
N ALA A 275 41.25 33.71 -4.77
CA ALA A 275 42.43 33.44 -3.94
C ALA A 275 42.21 33.79 -2.45
N ARG A 276 41.27 34.69 -2.15
CA ARG A 276 40.86 35.00 -0.78
C ARG A 276 39.95 33.90 -0.22
N LEU A 277 38.96 33.44 -0.99
CA LEU A 277 38.06 32.34 -0.61
C LEU A 277 38.83 31.03 -0.42
N GLU A 278 39.76 30.73 -1.32
CA GLU A 278 40.62 29.54 -1.23
C GLU A 278 41.46 29.56 0.06
N ARG A 279 42.03 30.72 0.43
CA ARG A 279 42.78 30.87 1.69
C ARG A 279 41.89 30.75 2.93
N TRP A 280 40.65 31.21 2.87
CA TRP A 280 39.70 31.06 3.96
C TRP A 280 39.31 29.59 4.15
N LEU A 281 38.97 28.88 3.08
CA LEU A 281 38.63 27.46 3.11
C LEU A 281 39.77 26.58 3.65
N ILE A 282 41.02 26.85 3.26
CA ILE A 282 42.18 26.07 3.72
C ILE A 282 42.46 26.32 5.22
N ARG A 283 42.14 27.52 5.74
CA ARG A 283 42.38 27.88 7.14
C ARG A 283 41.27 27.41 8.07
N ASP A 284 40.02 27.66 7.68
CA ASP A 284 38.82 27.26 8.40
C ASP A 284 37.74 26.93 7.38
N TRP A 285 37.52 25.64 7.17
CA TRP A 285 36.59 25.13 6.18
C TRP A 285 35.15 25.56 6.49
N SER A 286 34.74 25.51 7.75
CA SER A 286 33.38 25.81 8.20
C SER A 286 33.02 27.29 7.99
N VAL A 287 33.89 28.20 8.45
CA VAL A 287 33.72 29.65 8.27
C VAL A 287 33.90 30.02 6.79
N GLY A 288 34.78 29.32 6.08
CA GLY A 288 34.96 29.46 4.63
C GLY A 288 33.70 29.14 3.84
N ILE A 289 33.03 28.00 4.11
CA ILE A 289 31.74 27.64 3.50
C ILE A 289 30.68 28.66 3.87
N HIS A 290 30.60 29.07 5.14
CA HIS A 290 29.64 30.09 5.57
C HIS A 290 29.81 31.38 4.76
N ASN A 291 31.04 31.87 4.62
CA ASN A 291 31.36 33.05 3.83
C ASN A 291 31.04 32.87 2.34
N ILE A 292 31.29 31.68 1.77
CA ILE A 292 30.93 31.36 0.39
C ILE A 292 29.41 31.36 0.21
N ASN A 293 28.66 30.73 1.12
CA ASN A 293 27.20 30.75 1.10
C ASN A 293 26.67 32.18 1.20
N GLN A 294 27.25 33.03 2.05
CA GLN A 294 26.92 34.46 2.14
C GLN A 294 27.24 35.20 0.82
N ILE A 295 28.41 34.96 0.24
CA ILE A 295 28.80 35.57 -1.04
C ILE A 295 27.89 35.09 -2.17
N LEU A 296 27.51 33.82 -2.22
CA LEU A 296 26.60 33.28 -3.23
C LEU A 296 25.16 33.76 -3.01
N ALA A 297 24.77 34.00 -1.76
CA ALA A 297 23.47 34.56 -1.40
C ALA A 297 23.29 35.99 -1.85
N TYR A 298 24.36 36.79 -1.79
CA TYR A 298 24.31 38.24 -1.96
C TYR A 298 25.25 38.78 -3.05
N SER A 299 25.87 37.93 -3.85
CA SER A 299 26.66 38.34 -5.00
C SER A 299 26.55 37.31 -6.12
N LEU A 300 26.83 37.75 -7.35
CA LEU A 300 26.73 36.92 -8.53
C LEU A 300 28.07 36.23 -8.87
N GLN A 301 28.90 35.98 -7.86
CA GLN A 301 30.29 35.54 -7.96
C GLN A 301 30.43 34.00 -7.91
N PHE A 302 29.59 33.30 -8.68
CA PHE A 302 29.51 31.83 -8.65
C PHE A 302 30.82 31.16 -9.13
N ILE A 303 31.33 31.58 -10.29
CA ILE A 303 32.54 31.01 -10.91
C ILE A 303 33.76 31.07 -9.97
N PRO A 304 34.13 32.24 -9.37
CA PRO A 304 35.28 32.28 -8.46
C PRO A 304 35.05 31.51 -7.16
N ALA A 305 33.80 31.39 -6.68
CA ALA A 305 33.48 30.57 -5.51
C ALA A 305 33.64 29.06 -5.80
N ALA A 306 33.03 28.56 -6.88
CA ALA A 306 33.16 27.16 -7.30
C ALA A 306 34.62 26.78 -7.62
N ALA A 307 35.36 27.67 -8.28
CA ALA A 307 36.78 27.47 -8.54
C ALA A 307 37.63 27.43 -7.26
N ALA A 308 37.28 28.22 -6.24
CA ALA A 308 37.96 28.21 -4.94
C ALA A 308 37.69 26.91 -4.16
N VAL A 309 36.42 26.46 -4.10
CA VAL A 309 36.04 25.18 -3.47
C VAL A 309 36.78 24.01 -4.13
N ASN A 310 36.74 23.93 -5.46
CA ASN A 310 37.40 22.83 -6.19
C ASN A 310 38.91 22.79 -5.96
N ARG A 311 39.58 23.94 -5.88
CA ARG A 311 41.02 24.00 -5.60
C ARG A 311 41.35 23.69 -4.14
N ALA A 312 40.54 24.17 -3.22
CA ALA A 312 40.72 23.90 -1.79
C ALA A 312 40.53 22.40 -1.50
N MET A 313 39.49 21.77 -2.06
CA MET A 313 39.23 20.32 -1.93
C MET A 313 40.39 19.45 -2.39
N VAL A 314 41.08 19.84 -3.47
CA VAL A 314 42.26 19.10 -3.98
C VAL A 314 43.48 19.25 -3.06
N ARG A 315 43.55 20.31 -2.25
CA ARG A 315 44.66 20.59 -1.34
C ARG A 315 44.44 20.06 0.09
N LEU A 316 43.23 19.61 0.41
CA LEU A 316 42.93 19.03 1.72
C LEU A 316 43.59 17.64 1.87
N PRO A 317 44.01 17.26 3.09
CA PRO A 317 44.43 15.88 3.39
C PRO A 317 43.30 14.89 3.10
N ALA A 318 43.64 13.68 2.64
CA ALA A 318 42.67 12.66 2.24
C ALA A 318 41.61 12.35 3.32
N ALA A 319 42.01 12.37 4.60
CA ALA A 319 41.10 12.14 5.74
C ALA A 319 40.05 13.24 5.96
N GLN A 320 40.27 14.45 5.42
CA GLN A 320 39.37 15.60 5.60
C GLN A 320 38.43 15.82 4.40
N ILE A 321 38.66 15.15 3.27
CA ILE A 321 37.89 15.34 2.03
C ILE A 321 36.40 15.00 2.23
N ILE A 322 36.10 13.87 2.90
CA ILE A 322 34.71 13.43 3.09
C ILE A 322 33.96 14.31 4.11
N PRO A 323 34.51 14.61 5.30
CA PRO A 323 33.89 15.58 6.21
C PRO A 323 33.68 16.95 5.57
N ALA A 324 34.65 17.44 4.80
CA ALA A 324 34.58 18.72 4.12
C ALA A 324 33.45 18.76 3.07
N ALA A 325 33.30 17.70 2.27
CA ALA A 325 32.21 17.58 1.31
C ALA A 325 30.85 17.37 1.98
N ALA A 326 30.80 16.62 3.08
CA ALA A 326 29.58 16.43 3.87
C ALA A 326 29.09 17.75 4.48
N GLU A 327 30.01 18.59 4.96
CA GLU A 327 29.69 19.94 5.44
C GLU A 327 29.22 20.86 4.31
N LEU A 328 29.86 20.79 3.14
CA LEU A 328 29.43 21.50 1.93
C LEU A 328 28.01 21.09 1.51
N ALA A 329 27.67 19.81 1.64
CA ALA A 329 26.36 19.24 1.30
C ALA A 329 25.31 19.34 2.43
N ARG A 330 25.70 19.78 3.64
CA ARG A 330 24.78 19.88 4.80
C ARG A 330 23.71 20.94 4.57
N ASP A 331 24.13 22.15 4.20
CA ASP A 331 23.22 23.24 3.82
C ASP A 331 23.84 24.14 2.73
N PRO A 332 23.94 23.63 1.48
CA PRO A 332 24.44 24.44 0.38
C PRO A 332 23.42 25.53 0.04
N PHE A 333 23.90 26.77 -0.12
CA PHE A 333 23.08 27.83 -0.70
C PHE A 333 22.67 27.49 -2.15
N ASP A 334 23.57 26.83 -2.88
CA ASP A 334 23.36 26.37 -4.24
C ASP A 334 23.96 24.97 -4.42
N TRP A 335 23.12 24.00 -4.80
CA TRP A 335 23.56 22.63 -5.05
C TRP A 335 24.49 22.53 -6.26
N ASP A 336 24.45 23.49 -7.18
CA ASP A 336 25.38 23.55 -8.29
C ASP A 336 26.84 23.63 -7.78
N LEU A 337 27.09 24.19 -6.59
CA LEU A 337 28.42 24.21 -5.98
C LEU A 337 28.97 22.80 -5.71
N VAL A 338 28.12 21.88 -5.28
CA VAL A 338 28.45 20.45 -5.07
C VAL A 338 28.57 19.75 -6.43
N ARG A 339 27.67 20.03 -7.38
CA ARG A 339 27.68 19.49 -8.75
C ARG A 339 28.97 19.83 -9.51
N PHE A 340 29.45 21.07 -9.45
CA PHE A 340 30.72 21.47 -10.09
C PHE A 340 31.96 20.97 -9.34
N GLY A 341 31.80 20.44 -8.14
CA GLY A 341 32.79 19.59 -7.47
C GLY A 341 32.90 18.20 -8.12
N ALA A 342 31.81 17.70 -8.70
CA ALA A 342 31.72 16.38 -9.34
C ALA A 342 32.07 16.38 -10.85
N VAL A 343 31.85 17.50 -11.55
CA VAL A 343 32.08 17.64 -13.01
C VAL A 343 33.04 18.81 -13.30
N PRO A 344 34.02 18.67 -14.22
CA PRO A 344 34.89 19.77 -14.60
C PRO A 344 34.09 20.99 -15.10
N LEU A 345 34.22 22.13 -14.41
CA LEU A 345 33.53 23.41 -14.67
C LEU A 345 33.44 23.76 -16.16
N ARG A 346 34.55 23.59 -16.90
CA ARG A 346 34.62 23.86 -18.34
C ARG A 346 33.72 22.92 -19.16
N ARG A 347 33.72 21.62 -18.88
CA ARG A 347 32.93 20.64 -19.66
C ARG A 347 31.42 20.80 -19.44
N ALA A 348 31.02 21.06 -18.19
CA ALA A 348 29.61 21.28 -17.85
C ALA A 348 29.03 22.52 -18.53
N LEU A 349 29.75 23.66 -18.49
CA LEU A 349 29.33 24.91 -19.15
C LEU A 349 29.26 24.77 -20.68
N TRP A 350 30.18 24.01 -21.29
CA TRP A 350 30.17 23.76 -22.74
C TRP A 350 29.06 22.81 -23.20
N ARG A 351 28.57 21.90 -22.35
CA ARG A 351 27.43 21.04 -22.74
C ARG A 351 26.10 21.78 -22.66
N GLU A 352 25.88 22.54 -21.59
CA GLU A 352 24.65 23.34 -21.40
C GLU A 352 24.50 24.40 -22.50
N THR A 353 25.61 24.93 -23.02
CA THR A 353 25.59 25.80 -24.22
C THR A 353 25.14 25.08 -25.48
N ILE A 354 25.72 23.92 -25.77
CA ILE A 354 25.40 23.15 -26.98
C ILE A 354 23.92 22.74 -26.97
N ASP A 355 23.36 22.42 -25.80
CA ASP A 355 21.94 22.08 -25.67
C ASP A 355 21.01 23.26 -26.00
N GLY A 356 21.40 24.49 -25.63
CA GLY A 356 20.64 25.72 -25.87
C GLY A 356 20.58 26.20 -27.33
N PHE A 357 21.45 25.70 -28.22
CA PHE A 357 21.43 26.05 -29.65
C PHE A 357 20.29 25.34 -30.40
N VAL A 358 19.15 26.02 -30.54
CA VAL A 358 17.96 25.51 -31.26
C VAL A 358 18.16 25.42 -32.77
N LEU A 359 19.11 26.18 -33.33
CA LEU A 359 19.41 26.21 -34.77
C LEU A 359 20.46 25.16 -35.21
N LEU A 360 21.00 24.35 -34.28
CA LEU A 360 22.04 23.38 -34.60
C LEU A 360 21.43 22.06 -35.11
N PRO A 361 21.87 21.50 -36.26
CA PRO A 361 21.39 20.22 -36.76
C PRO A 361 21.57 19.11 -35.72
N SER A 362 20.53 18.29 -35.49
CA SER A 362 20.49 17.28 -34.43
C SER A 362 21.69 16.32 -34.42
N ARG A 363 22.21 15.94 -35.58
CA ARG A 363 23.42 15.10 -35.72
C ARG A 363 24.71 15.77 -35.25
N ILE A 364 24.86 17.08 -35.47
CA ILE A 364 26.04 17.85 -35.03
C ILE A 364 25.92 18.12 -33.54
N LYS A 365 24.72 18.46 -33.08
CA LYS A 365 24.38 18.65 -31.66
C LYS A 365 24.71 17.39 -30.85
N GLN A 366 24.26 16.21 -31.29
CA GLN A 366 24.58 14.93 -30.65
C GLN A 366 26.09 14.63 -30.65
N ARG A 367 26.78 14.77 -31.81
CA ARG A 367 28.24 14.57 -31.89
C ARG A 367 29.05 15.44 -30.94
N TRP A 368 28.60 16.68 -30.71
CA TRP A 368 29.25 17.60 -29.80
C TRP A 368 28.87 17.33 -28.34
N MET A 369 27.62 16.95 -28.07
CA MET A 369 27.17 16.50 -26.75
C MET A 369 27.93 15.24 -26.29
N ASP A 370 28.25 14.32 -27.20
CA ASP A 370 29.01 13.09 -26.90
C ASP A 370 30.48 13.38 -26.52
N ARG A 371 31.06 14.49 -27.02
CA ARG A 371 32.42 14.94 -26.61
C ARG A 371 32.46 15.50 -25.19
N PHE A 372 31.33 15.94 -24.64
CA PHE A 372 31.24 16.62 -23.35
C PHE A 372 30.25 15.90 -22.42
N SER A 373 30.48 14.63 -22.12
CA SER A 373 29.63 13.88 -21.18
C SER A 373 29.61 14.53 -19.78
N LEU A 374 28.41 14.67 -19.19
CA LEU A 374 28.17 15.16 -17.81
C LEU A 374 28.25 14.02 -16.78
N THR A 375 28.64 12.82 -17.19
CA THR A 375 28.89 11.75 -16.23
C THR A 375 29.97 12.25 -15.28
N PRO A 376 29.70 12.31 -13.96
CA PRO A 376 30.71 12.75 -13.01
C PRO A 376 31.90 11.82 -13.15
N ALA A 377 33.04 12.41 -13.48
CA ALA A 377 34.26 11.64 -13.66
C ALA A 377 34.78 11.30 -12.26
N LEU A 378 34.70 10.02 -11.88
CA LEU A 378 35.11 9.51 -10.57
C LEU A 378 36.65 9.46 -10.41
N ASP A 379 37.38 10.15 -11.29
CA ASP A 379 38.83 10.11 -11.43
C ASP A 379 39.60 10.58 -10.17
N THR A 380 38.97 11.39 -9.32
CA THR A 380 39.59 11.88 -8.07
C THR A 380 38.68 11.66 -6.87
N PRO A 381 39.22 11.40 -5.67
CA PRO A 381 38.42 11.19 -4.47
C PRO A 381 37.46 12.33 -4.16
N ALA A 382 37.93 13.59 -4.28
CA ALA A 382 37.09 14.77 -4.07
C ALA A 382 35.91 14.84 -5.05
N ARG A 383 36.11 14.44 -6.33
CA ARG A 383 35.02 14.42 -7.32
C ARG A 383 34.02 13.30 -7.03
N ALA A 384 34.51 12.13 -6.66
CA ALA A 384 33.68 10.98 -6.32
C ALA A 384 32.77 11.28 -5.10
N VAL A 385 33.31 11.92 -4.06
CA VAL A 385 32.52 12.31 -2.87
C VAL A 385 31.47 13.36 -3.22
N CYS A 386 31.84 14.42 -3.95
CA CYS A 386 30.89 15.44 -4.39
C CYS A 386 29.80 14.86 -5.32
N ALA A 387 30.17 13.91 -6.19
CA ALA A 387 29.22 13.19 -7.03
C ALA A 387 28.23 12.37 -6.19
N GLY A 388 28.71 11.68 -5.16
CA GLY A 388 27.88 10.91 -4.23
C GLY A 388 26.83 11.77 -3.54
N PHE A 389 27.24 12.87 -2.91
CA PHE A 389 26.30 13.79 -2.25
C PHE A 389 25.34 14.49 -3.22
N TRP A 390 25.80 14.80 -4.43
CA TRP A 390 24.95 15.37 -5.46
C TRP A 390 23.86 14.38 -5.93
N HIS A 391 24.23 13.12 -6.13
CA HIS A 391 23.29 12.06 -6.50
C HIS A 391 22.25 11.78 -5.41
N LEU A 392 22.65 11.83 -4.13
CA LEU A 392 21.70 11.75 -3.00
C LEU A 392 20.68 12.90 -3.05
N ALA A 393 21.14 14.14 -3.27
CA ALA A 393 20.27 15.30 -3.38
C ALA A 393 19.29 15.21 -4.58
N GLN A 394 19.69 14.51 -5.65
CA GLN A 394 18.88 14.24 -6.83
C GLN A 394 17.98 13.00 -6.69
N LYS A 395 17.89 12.41 -5.49
CA LYS A 395 17.10 11.20 -5.21
C LYS A 395 17.57 9.95 -5.99
N ASP A 396 18.84 9.88 -6.39
CA ASP A 396 19.43 8.72 -7.07
C ASP A 396 20.44 8.03 -6.14
N ALA A 397 19.92 7.18 -5.25
CA ALA A 397 20.73 6.50 -4.24
C ALA A 397 21.72 5.49 -4.85
N GLN A 398 21.34 4.86 -5.96
CA GLN A 398 22.15 3.84 -6.60
C GLN A 398 23.43 4.43 -7.21
N ARG A 399 23.33 5.55 -7.94
CA ARG A 399 24.52 6.25 -8.44
C ARG A 399 25.35 6.87 -7.32
N ALA A 400 24.70 7.31 -6.24
CA ALA A 400 25.42 7.77 -5.05
C ALA A 400 26.28 6.67 -4.43
N ALA A 401 25.73 5.46 -4.25
CA ALA A 401 26.46 4.31 -3.72
C ALA A 401 27.65 3.93 -4.61
N GLN A 402 27.50 3.98 -5.94
CA GLN A 402 28.60 3.75 -6.89
C GLN A 402 29.72 4.79 -6.74
N ALA A 403 29.36 6.07 -6.56
CA ALA A 403 30.34 7.13 -6.37
C ALA A 403 31.08 7.00 -5.02
N PHE A 404 30.38 6.66 -3.94
CA PHE A 404 30.99 6.45 -2.62
C PHE A 404 31.83 5.17 -2.55
N ALA A 405 31.55 4.15 -3.38
CA ALA A 405 32.37 2.94 -3.45
C ALA A 405 33.83 3.22 -3.84
N VAL A 406 34.08 4.27 -4.65
CA VAL A 406 35.45 4.67 -5.07
C VAL A 406 36.27 5.24 -3.91
N VAL A 407 35.61 5.74 -2.87
CA VAL A 407 36.23 6.42 -1.73
C VAL A 407 36.04 5.66 -0.41
N ARG A 408 35.68 4.37 -0.52
CA ARG A 408 35.39 3.48 0.62
C ARG A 408 36.55 3.40 1.62
N ASP A 409 37.78 3.38 1.12
CA ASP A 409 39.00 3.22 1.92
C ASP A 409 39.42 4.50 2.68
N LEU A 410 38.73 5.63 2.45
CA LEU A 410 39.00 6.89 3.13
C LEU A 410 38.19 7.02 4.43
N ALA A 411 38.67 7.82 5.38
CA ALA A 411 37.95 8.12 6.61
C ALA A 411 36.59 8.78 6.30
N GLY A 412 35.47 8.15 6.69
CA GLY A 412 34.11 8.57 6.31
C GLY A 412 33.52 7.84 5.10
N GLY A 413 34.34 7.10 4.35
CA GLY A 413 33.96 6.47 3.08
C GLY A 413 33.02 5.30 3.26
N GLU A 414 33.33 4.41 4.20
CA GLU A 414 32.49 3.26 4.53
C GLU A 414 31.11 3.70 5.03
N ALA A 415 31.04 4.71 5.91
CA ALA A 415 29.78 5.26 6.37
C ALA A 415 28.92 5.82 5.23
N CYS A 416 29.50 6.62 4.32
CA CYS A 416 28.78 7.16 3.16
C CYS A 416 28.32 6.07 2.18
N TYR A 417 29.16 5.05 1.93
CA TYR A 417 28.82 3.93 1.06
C TYR A 417 27.67 3.10 1.63
N ARG A 418 27.74 2.72 2.91
CA ARG A 418 26.68 1.96 3.59
C ARG A 418 25.35 2.70 3.61
N LEU A 419 25.38 3.99 3.96
CA LEU A 419 24.20 4.85 3.94
C LEU A 419 23.56 4.90 2.55
N ALA A 420 24.35 5.18 1.51
CA ALA A 420 23.82 5.25 0.14
C ALA A 420 23.30 3.89 -0.35
N ARG A 421 23.95 2.79 0.04
CA ARG A 421 23.51 1.43 -0.26
C ARG A 421 22.20 1.08 0.44
N ALA A 422 22.05 1.40 1.72
CA ALA A 422 20.82 1.19 2.47
C ALA A 422 19.65 1.95 1.84
N LEU A 423 19.85 3.22 1.48
CA LEU A 423 18.83 4.02 0.79
C LEU A 423 18.52 3.48 -0.61
N ALA A 424 19.51 2.96 -1.34
CA ALA A 424 19.31 2.37 -2.66
C ALA A 424 18.50 1.07 -2.62
N LEU A 425 18.70 0.24 -1.60
CA LEU A 425 17.89 -0.97 -1.38
C LEU A 425 16.46 -0.58 -0.98
N ALA A 426 16.31 0.36 -0.05
CA ALA A 426 15.00 0.83 0.39
C ALA A 426 14.18 1.53 -0.70
N GLN A 427 14.85 2.27 -1.61
CA GLN A 427 14.21 2.95 -2.74
C GLN A 427 13.63 1.99 -3.78
N ARG A 428 14.09 0.73 -3.85
CA ARG A 428 13.60 -0.26 -4.81
C ARG A 428 12.27 -0.89 -4.40
N CYS A 429 11.87 -0.77 -3.13
CA CYS A 429 10.64 -1.37 -2.64
C CYS A 429 9.42 -0.65 -3.26
N SER A 430 8.65 -1.39 -4.05
CA SER A 430 7.46 -0.88 -4.73
C SER A 430 6.17 -1.59 -4.29
N SER A 431 6.29 -2.73 -3.62
CA SER A 431 5.20 -3.52 -3.08
C SER A 431 5.44 -3.87 -1.60
N PHE A 432 4.37 -4.27 -0.89
CA PHE A 432 4.48 -4.77 0.48
C PHE A 432 5.37 -6.02 0.59
N GLY A 433 5.31 -6.91 -0.41
CA GLY A 433 6.16 -8.11 -0.45
C GLY A 433 7.65 -7.77 -0.54
N ASP A 434 8.01 -6.76 -1.33
CA ASP A 434 9.41 -6.28 -1.41
C ASP A 434 9.89 -5.71 -0.07
N LEU A 435 9.02 -4.96 0.63
CA LEU A 435 9.32 -4.38 1.94
C LEU A 435 9.55 -5.47 3.00
N ALA A 436 8.70 -6.50 3.01
CA ALA A 436 8.81 -7.61 3.94
C ALA A 436 10.03 -8.50 3.65
N ALA A 437 10.40 -8.68 2.37
CA ALA A 437 11.63 -9.37 1.99
C ALA A 437 12.87 -8.59 2.41
N LEU A 438 12.84 -7.26 2.32
CA LEU A 438 13.93 -6.39 2.75
C LEU A 438 14.23 -6.50 4.25
N GLY A 439 13.23 -6.80 5.08
CA GLY A 439 13.38 -6.96 6.54
C GLY A 439 14.31 -8.08 6.99
N VAL A 440 14.57 -9.05 6.11
CA VAL A 440 15.48 -10.19 6.36
C VAL A 440 16.71 -10.19 5.45
N ASP A 441 16.84 -9.23 4.55
CA ASP A 441 18.01 -9.10 3.66
C ASP A 441 19.24 -8.66 4.47
N GLU A 442 20.21 -9.57 4.64
CA GLU A 442 21.46 -9.29 5.34
C GLU A 442 22.22 -8.07 4.79
N SER A 443 22.10 -7.81 3.48
CA SER A 443 22.78 -6.69 2.85
C SER A 443 22.19 -5.35 3.26
N PHE A 444 20.89 -5.30 3.56
CA PHE A 444 20.20 -4.13 4.10
C PHE A 444 20.42 -3.99 5.61
N LEU A 445 20.32 -5.09 6.37
CA LEU A 445 20.55 -5.10 7.82
C LEU A 445 21.97 -4.65 8.17
N THR A 446 22.98 -5.06 7.39
CA THR A 446 24.37 -4.64 7.60
C THR A 446 24.60 -3.19 7.17
N ALA A 447 23.96 -2.74 6.09
CA ALA A 447 24.14 -1.39 5.56
C ALA A 447 23.49 -0.29 6.43
N THR A 448 22.50 -0.65 7.24
CA THR A 448 21.79 0.27 8.16
C THR A 448 22.49 0.45 9.50
N GLN A 449 23.54 -0.33 9.78
CA GLN A 449 24.37 -0.18 10.98
C GLN A 449 25.54 0.78 10.74
N PRO A 450 25.77 1.75 11.65
CA PRO A 450 26.91 2.65 11.55
C PRO A 450 28.23 1.86 11.72
N PRO A 451 29.25 2.12 10.89
CA PRO A 451 30.56 1.47 11.03
C PRO A 451 31.33 1.98 12.26
N ASP A 452 31.90 1.06 13.03
CA ASP A 452 32.65 1.37 14.25
C ASP A 452 33.92 2.19 13.95
N GLY A 453 34.12 3.28 14.71
CA GLY A 453 35.32 4.13 14.60
C GLY A 453 35.33 5.10 13.41
N ASP A 454 34.25 5.19 12.61
CA ASP A 454 34.15 6.11 11.49
C ASP A 454 33.72 7.54 11.94
N PRO A 455 34.38 8.63 11.49
CA PRO A 455 34.01 10.01 11.83
C PRO A 455 32.56 10.40 11.49
N LEU A 456 31.92 9.74 10.52
CA LEU A 456 30.55 10.01 10.09
C LEU A 456 29.52 9.01 10.65
N ALA A 457 29.92 8.14 11.59
CA ALA A 457 29.02 7.24 12.30
C ALA A 457 27.99 7.99 13.18
N GLN A 458 28.28 9.23 13.59
CA GLN A 458 27.40 10.06 14.43
C GLN A 458 26.39 10.91 13.65
N ARG A 459 26.28 10.68 12.33
CA ARG A 459 25.40 11.48 11.47
C ARG A 459 23.92 11.28 11.82
N GLU A 460 23.15 12.36 11.78
CA GLU A 460 21.72 12.40 12.15
C GLU A 460 20.82 11.50 11.27
N THR A 461 21.34 10.98 10.15
CA THR A 461 20.62 10.05 9.27
C THR A 461 20.57 8.62 9.82
N TRP A 462 21.52 8.19 10.66
CA TRP A 462 21.59 6.81 11.15
C TRP A 462 20.38 6.38 12.00
N PRO A 463 19.87 7.20 12.94
CA PRO A 463 18.63 6.88 13.66
C PRO A 463 17.44 6.68 12.71
N ALA A 464 17.35 7.44 11.62
CA ALA A 464 16.28 7.27 10.63
C ALA A 464 16.41 5.94 9.88
N LEU A 465 17.63 5.54 9.51
CA LEU A 465 17.89 4.24 8.87
C LEU A 465 17.57 3.06 9.80
N GLU A 466 17.91 3.16 11.08
CA GLU A 466 17.60 2.16 12.09
C GLU A 466 16.08 1.97 12.27
N ARG A 467 15.32 3.07 12.27
CA ARG A 467 13.85 3.02 12.33
C ARG A 467 13.25 2.40 11.06
N LEU A 468 13.77 2.75 9.87
CA LEU A 468 13.38 2.08 8.62
C LEU A 468 13.70 0.58 8.65
N ARG A 469 14.86 0.20 9.20
CA ARG A 469 15.23 -1.22 9.40
C ARG A 469 14.21 -1.96 10.25
N ARG A 470 13.80 -1.39 11.40
CA ARG A 470 12.75 -1.97 12.26
C ARG A 470 11.40 -2.07 11.56
N ALA A 471 11.01 -1.03 10.82
CA ALA A 471 9.77 -1.05 10.04
C ALA A 471 9.73 -2.19 9.01
N ALA A 472 10.84 -2.45 8.32
CA ALA A 472 10.95 -3.57 7.38
C ALA A 472 10.89 -4.93 8.08
N GLN A 473 11.50 -5.07 9.27
CA GLN A 473 11.41 -6.29 10.08
C GLN A 473 9.99 -6.57 10.60
N GLU A 474 9.27 -5.54 11.01
CA GLU A 474 7.86 -5.66 11.40
C GLU A 474 7.00 -6.02 10.18
N ALA A 475 7.25 -5.44 9.00
CA ALA A 475 6.58 -5.83 7.76
C ALA A 475 6.81 -7.32 7.41
N HIS A 476 8.02 -7.84 7.64
CA HIS A 476 8.30 -9.29 7.53
C HIS A 476 7.43 -10.11 8.49
N THR A 477 7.30 -9.66 9.74
CA THR A 477 6.46 -10.32 10.76
C THR A 477 4.99 -10.33 10.35
N VAL A 478 4.50 -9.27 9.71
CA VAL A 478 3.14 -9.19 9.15
C VAL A 478 2.92 -10.20 8.01
N GLN A 479 3.96 -10.50 7.23
CA GLN A 479 3.89 -11.43 6.10
C GLN A 479 3.93 -12.90 6.55
N THR A 480 4.71 -13.22 7.58
CA THR A 480 4.96 -14.62 8.00
C THR A 480 4.06 -15.09 9.13
N SER A 481 3.51 -14.19 9.94
CA SER A 481 2.62 -14.55 11.04
C SER A 481 1.25 -15.02 10.56
N VAL A 482 0.74 -16.09 11.17
CA VAL A 482 -0.62 -16.62 10.90
C VAL A 482 -1.68 -15.91 11.76
N SER A 483 -1.31 -15.35 12.93
CA SER A 483 -2.25 -14.64 13.82
C SER A 483 -2.60 -13.24 13.30
N ARG A 484 -3.89 -12.96 13.11
CA ARG A 484 -4.41 -11.64 12.70
C ARG A 484 -4.02 -10.53 13.67
N VAL A 485 -3.98 -10.80 14.98
CA VAL A 485 -3.60 -9.80 16.00
C VAL A 485 -2.11 -9.49 15.95
N VAL A 486 -1.24 -10.50 15.79
CA VAL A 486 0.21 -10.28 15.65
C VAL A 486 0.51 -9.50 14.37
N ARG A 487 -0.15 -9.85 13.26
CA ARG A 487 -0.06 -9.09 12.00
C ARG A 487 -0.51 -7.64 12.20
N SER A 488 -1.58 -7.44 12.95
CA SER A 488 -2.13 -6.12 13.22
C SER A 488 -1.23 -5.26 14.12
N GLN A 489 -0.67 -5.82 15.19
CA GLN A 489 0.25 -5.14 16.08
C GLN A 489 1.58 -4.81 15.39
N ALA A 490 2.14 -5.76 14.64
CA ALA A 490 3.36 -5.54 13.85
C ALA A 490 3.15 -4.45 12.79
N LEU A 491 2.00 -4.42 12.12
CA LEU A 491 1.65 -3.37 11.16
C LEU A 491 1.61 -1.98 11.80
N ASN A 492 1.03 -1.86 13.01
CA ASN A 492 1.04 -0.60 13.77
C ASN A 492 2.44 -0.17 14.20
N ARG A 493 3.28 -1.09 14.66
CA ARG A 493 4.67 -0.78 15.02
C ARG A 493 5.46 -0.32 13.79
N ALA A 494 5.28 -0.98 12.65
CA ALA A 494 5.89 -0.55 11.38
C ALA A 494 5.45 0.87 10.99
N LEU A 495 4.15 1.17 11.07
CA LEU A 495 3.63 2.51 10.79
C LEU A 495 4.14 3.57 11.77
N ALA A 496 4.25 3.24 13.06
CA ALA A 496 4.79 4.14 14.07
C ALA A 496 6.24 4.52 13.76
N GLU A 497 7.10 3.54 13.46
CA GLU A 497 8.51 3.77 13.13
C GLU A 497 8.67 4.66 11.89
N VAL A 498 7.89 4.40 10.82
CA VAL A 498 7.93 5.22 9.59
C VAL A 498 7.42 6.65 9.86
N ASN A 499 6.37 6.82 10.65
CA ASN A 499 5.83 8.14 11.00
C ASN A 499 6.79 8.95 11.89
N GLU A 500 7.54 8.30 12.79
CA GLU A 500 8.57 8.97 13.58
C GLU A 500 9.72 9.47 12.68
N VAL A 501 10.10 8.72 11.64
CA VAL A 501 11.07 9.19 10.61
C VAL A 501 10.54 10.43 9.88
N LEU A 502 9.27 10.45 9.49
CA LEU A 502 8.65 11.59 8.82
C LEU A 502 8.55 12.84 9.73
N THR A 503 8.34 12.63 11.02
CA THR A 503 8.27 13.71 12.02
C THR A 503 9.65 14.30 12.32
N GLY A 504 10.69 13.46 12.36
CA GLY A 504 12.09 13.85 12.54
C GLY A 504 12.79 14.32 11.26
N ILE A 505 12.10 14.40 10.11
CA ILE A 505 12.73 14.58 8.80
C ILE A 505 13.59 15.85 8.68
N GLU A 506 13.23 16.92 9.39
CA GLU A 506 13.97 18.19 9.35
C GLU A 506 15.35 18.11 10.04
N GLN A 507 15.57 17.12 10.91
CA GLN A 507 16.86 16.84 11.54
C GLN A 507 17.83 16.15 10.57
N ILE A 508 17.33 15.56 9.48
CA ILE A 508 18.18 14.88 8.49
C ILE A 508 18.89 15.92 7.60
N PRO A 509 20.19 15.73 7.30
CA PRO A 509 20.94 16.59 6.37
C PRO A 509 20.22 16.75 5.02
N ARG A 510 20.26 17.96 4.46
CA ARG A 510 19.50 18.33 3.26
C ARG A 510 19.77 17.43 2.04
N ALA A 511 20.99 16.89 1.93
CA ALA A 511 21.39 15.95 0.88
C ALA A 511 20.51 14.69 0.83
N GLU A 512 20.10 14.18 1.98
CA GLU A 512 19.41 12.88 2.11
C GLU A 512 17.92 13.06 2.45
N ARG A 513 17.58 14.20 3.05
CA ARG A 513 16.24 14.53 3.55
C ARG A 513 15.13 14.20 2.56
N GLU A 514 15.24 14.70 1.34
CA GLU A 514 14.18 14.55 0.33
C GLU A 514 14.05 13.12 -0.22
N LEU A 515 15.15 12.37 -0.23
CA LEU A 515 15.16 10.96 -0.60
C LEU A 515 14.55 10.09 0.52
N VAL A 516 14.96 10.31 1.77
CA VAL A 516 14.40 9.62 2.94
C VAL A 516 12.91 9.92 3.08
N ARG A 517 12.50 11.19 2.89
CA ARG A 517 11.09 11.60 2.89
C ARG A 517 10.30 10.81 1.84
N ALA A 518 10.83 10.70 0.62
CA ALA A 518 10.17 9.94 -0.45
C ALA A 518 10.01 8.45 -0.08
N ILE A 519 11.09 7.80 0.37
CA ILE A 519 11.08 6.39 0.79
C ILE A 519 10.07 6.17 1.93
N ALA A 520 10.15 6.95 3.00
CA ALA A 520 9.26 6.82 4.14
C ALA A 520 7.79 7.08 3.78
N THR A 521 7.52 8.03 2.87
CA THR A 521 6.15 8.28 2.38
C THR A 521 5.63 7.07 1.59
N THR A 522 6.41 6.54 0.65
CA THR A 522 6.05 5.35 -0.12
C THR A 522 5.79 4.15 0.80
N TRP A 523 6.65 3.92 1.78
CA TRP A 523 6.50 2.82 2.72
C TRP A 523 5.26 2.97 3.60
N ARG A 524 4.99 4.18 4.10
CA ARG A 524 3.76 4.48 4.85
C ARG A 524 2.52 4.16 4.00
N ASP A 525 2.50 4.59 2.75
CA ASP A 525 1.36 4.39 1.87
C ASP A 525 1.17 2.89 1.56
N LEU A 526 2.25 2.13 1.34
CA LEU A 526 2.22 0.66 1.22
C LEU A 526 1.64 -0.02 2.47
N LEU A 527 2.12 0.37 3.67
CA LEU A 527 1.63 -0.18 4.93
C LEU A 527 0.15 0.17 5.19
N LEU A 528 -0.27 1.40 4.86
CA LEU A 528 -1.67 1.84 4.99
C LEU A 528 -2.58 1.08 4.02
N HIS A 529 -2.16 0.78 2.79
CA HIS A 529 -2.96 -0.06 1.90
C HIS A 529 -3.19 -1.46 2.48
N THR A 530 -2.22 -2.03 3.20
CA THR A 530 -2.37 -3.32 3.90
C THR A 530 -3.26 -3.22 5.15
N THR A 531 -3.41 -2.04 5.77
CA THR A 531 -4.32 -1.88 6.94
C THR A 531 -5.79 -2.11 6.59
N ALA A 532 -6.20 -1.92 5.33
CA ALA A 532 -7.55 -2.23 4.87
C ALA A 532 -7.84 -3.74 4.89
N GLU A 533 -6.81 -4.59 4.75
CA GLU A 533 -6.91 -6.05 4.77
C GLU A 533 -6.72 -6.63 6.19
N VAL A 534 -5.89 -5.97 7.02
CA VAL A 534 -5.54 -6.43 8.38
C VAL A 534 -6.35 -5.73 9.48
N GLY A 535 -7.38 -4.98 9.07
CA GLY A 535 -8.28 -4.14 9.87
C GLY A 535 -8.20 -4.30 11.39
N GLN A 536 -7.60 -3.30 12.03
CA GLN A 536 -7.82 -3.00 13.43
C GLN A 536 -9.18 -2.36 13.60
N ALA A 537 -10.07 -3.07 14.26
CA ALA A 537 -11.09 -2.42 15.05
C ALA A 537 -11.13 -3.18 16.37
N THR A 538 -10.83 -2.49 17.47
CA THR A 538 -11.53 -2.81 18.71
C THR A 538 -13.01 -2.92 18.34
N PRO A 539 -13.68 -4.07 18.59
CA PRO A 539 -15.01 -4.27 18.07
C PRO A 539 -15.90 -3.10 18.51
N THR A 540 -16.46 -2.35 17.56
CA THR A 540 -17.33 -1.19 17.85
C THR A 540 -18.76 -1.62 18.12
N GLN A 541 -19.05 -2.90 17.87
CA GLN A 541 -20.34 -3.55 18.08
C GLN A 541 -20.12 -4.91 18.76
N PRO A 542 -21.14 -5.46 19.46
CA PRO A 542 -21.09 -6.80 20.04
C PRO A 542 -20.66 -7.84 19.01
N VAL A 543 -19.68 -8.67 19.39
CA VAL A 543 -19.15 -9.72 18.52
C VAL A 543 -20.19 -10.84 18.39
N ARG A 544 -20.50 -11.23 17.16
CA ARG A 544 -21.40 -12.36 16.91
C ARG A 544 -20.77 -13.65 17.45
N ASN A 545 -21.57 -14.46 18.14
CA ASN A 545 -21.09 -15.72 18.71
C ASN A 545 -21.05 -16.81 17.62
N PRO A 546 -19.87 -17.37 17.27
CA PRO A 546 -19.76 -18.40 16.25
C PRO A 546 -20.04 -19.81 16.79
N TYR A 547 -19.98 -19.99 18.12
CA TYR A 547 -20.09 -21.30 18.75
C TYR A 547 -21.55 -21.73 18.92
N ILE A 548 -21.87 -22.95 18.53
CA ILE A 548 -23.24 -23.49 18.54
C ILE A 548 -23.35 -24.51 19.67
N ILE A 549 -24.27 -24.25 20.60
CA ILE A 549 -24.52 -25.10 21.76
C ILE A 549 -25.88 -25.80 21.62
N GLY A 550 -25.92 -27.09 21.93
CA GLY A 550 -27.16 -27.88 21.96
C GLY A 550 -27.63 -28.40 20.61
N ASP A 551 -27.52 -27.58 19.55
CA ASP A 551 -27.94 -27.93 18.20
C ASP A 551 -26.82 -28.53 17.35
N PRO A 552 -27.15 -29.35 16.33
CA PRO A 552 -26.16 -29.81 15.37
C PRO A 552 -25.53 -28.65 14.58
N VAL A 553 -24.21 -28.61 14.53
CA VAL A 553 -23.45 -27.59 13.78
C VAL A 553 -23.70 -27.77 12.27
N PRO A 554 -24.10 -26.73 11.51
CA PRO A 554 -24.40 -26.85 10.08
C PRO A 554 -23.25 -26.42 9.15
N GLY A 555 -23.21 -27.04 7.98
CA GLY A 555 -22.36 -26.76 6.82
C GLY A 555 -20.88 -26.60 7.13
N ASN A 556 -20.32 -25.52 6.56
CA ASN A 556 -18.95 -25.08 6.74
C ASN A 556 -18.58 -24.73 8.18
N ARG A 557 -19.54 -24.77 9.13
CA ARG A 557 -19.27 -24.50 10.54
C ARG A 557 -18.69 -25.67 11.31
N LEU A 558 -18.79 -26.88 10.76
CA LEU A 558 -18.24 -28.08 11.39
C LEU A 558 -16.73 -28.15 11.15
N VAL A 559 -15.95 -27.82 12.17
CA VAL A 559 -14.48 -27.74 12.12
C VAL A 559 -13.87 -28.74 13.11
N GLY A 560 -12.68 -29.26 12.79
CA GLY A 560 -11.96 -30.20 13.66
C GLY A 560 -12.41 -31.66 13.57
N ARG A 561 -13.24 -32.00 12.57
CA ARG A 561 -13.74 -33.37 12.28
C ARG A 561 -13.33 -33.90 10.90
N ASP A 562 -12.25 -33.34 10.34
CA ASP A 562 -11.73 -33.74 9.04
C ASP A 562 -11.23 -35.18 9.01
N ASP A 563 -10.81 -35.71 10.14
CA ASP A 563 -10.41 -37.11 10.32
C ASP A 563 -11.55 -38.09 10.00
N VAL A 564 -12.71 -37.90 10.64
CA VAL A 564 -13.89 -38.76 10.44
C VAL A 564 -14.52 -38.50 9.07
N LEU A 565 -14.66 -37.24 8.68
CA LEU A 565 -15.30 -36.87 7.42
C LEU A 565 -14.50 -37.35 6.21
N ARG A 566 -13.16 -37.25 6.23
CA ARG A 566 -12.30 -37.78 5.16
C ARG A 566 -12.35 -39.30 5.10
N TRP A 567 -12.38 -39.98 6.24
CA TRP A 567 -12.52 -41.44 6.24
C TRP A 567 -13.87 -41.88 5.64
N LEU A 568 -14.98 -41.24 6.02
CA LEU A 568 -16.29 -41.53 5.41
C LEU A 568 -16.30 -41.24 3.90
N GLU A 569 -15.63 -40.17 3.47
CA GLU A 569 -15.42 -39.85 2.05
C GLU A 569 -14.62 -40.94 1.33
N GLU A 570 -13.53 -41.43 1.90
CA GLU A 570 -12.73 -42.53 1.33
C GLU A 570 -13.56 -43.82 1.20
N LEU A 571 -14.36 -44.17 2.21
CA LEU A 571 -15.22 -45.36 2.19
C LEU A 571 -16.27 -45.28 1.09
N TRP A 572 -16.94 -44.15 0.93
CA TRP A 572 -18.09 -44.02 0.05
C TRP A 572 -17.79 -43.47 -1.34
N TYR A 573 -16.64 -42.83 -1.54
CA TYR A 573 -16.17 -42.38 -2.85
C TYR A 573 -15.19 -43.38 -3.48
N GLY A 574 -14.26 -43.92 -2.68
CA GLY A 574 -13.13 -44.74 -3.15
C GLY A 574 -13.45 -46.20 -3.46
N SER A 575 -14.56 -46.73 -2.95
CA SER A 575 -14.97 -48.13 -3.19
C SER A 575 -15.94 -48.24 -4.38
N ALA A 576 -15.92 -49.38 -5.08
CA ALA A 576 -16.93 -49.71 -6.10
C ALA A 576 -18.32 -49.86 -5.45
N ASN A 577 -18.35 -50.53 -4.29
CA ASN A 577 -19.54 -50.77 -3.47
C ASN A 577 -19.35 -50.04 -2.12
N PRO A 578 -20.11 -48.95 -1.85
CA PRO A 578 -20.01 -48.21 -0.61
C PRO A 578 -20.42 -49.12 0.55
N PRO A 579 -19.54 -49.34 1.53
CA PRO A 579 -19.89 -50.14 2.69
C PRO A 579 -20.88 -49.38 3.57
N SER A 580 -21.80 -50.13 4.17
CA SER A 580 -22.60 -49.59 5.27
C SER A 580 -21.72 -49.38 6.50
N VAL A 581 -21.99 -48.34 7.28
CA VAL A 581 -21.16 -47.93 8.42
C VAL A 581 -21.99 -47.77 9.69
N VAL A 582 -21.33 -47.92 10.83
CA VAL A 582 -21.88 -47.60 12.15
C VAL A 582 -21.02 -46.52 12.78
N ILE A 583 -21.60 -45.34 12.94
CA ILE A 583 -20.97 -44.17 13.54
C ILE A 583 -21.34 -44.15 15.03
N PHE A 584 -20.42 -44.58 15.88
CA PHE A 584 -20.65 -44.64 17.31
C PHE A 584 -19.74 -43.69 18.06
N GLY A 585 -20.19 -43.30 19.25
CA GLY A 585 -19.42 -42.41 20.11
C GLY A 585 -20.30 -41.87 21.21
N HIS A 586 -19.68 -41.26 22.21
CA HIS A 586 -20.40 -40.79 23.39
C HIS A 586 -21.41 -39.66 23.06
N ARG A 587 -22.25 -39.31 24.04
CA ARG A 587 -23.20 -38.21 23.90
C ARG A 587 -22.46 -36.90 23.62
N ARG A 588 -23.04 -36.07 22.74
CA ARG A 588 -22.53 -34.73 22.39
C ARG A 588 -21.13 -34.74 21.72
N MET A 589 -20.79 -35.81 21.00
CA MET A 589 -19.55 -35.90 20.21
C MET A 589 -19.64 -35.29 18.80
N GLY A 590 -20.83 -34.86 18.39
CA GLY A 590 -21.07 -34.29 17.06
C GLY A 590 -21.46 -35.31 15.99
N LYS A 591 -21.95 -36.51 16.37
CA LYS A 591 -22.42 -37.55 15.44
C LYS A 591 -23.49 -37.02 14.47
N THR A 592 -24.56 -36.43 15.00
CA THR A 592 -25.61 -35.77 14.21
C THR A 592 -25.05 -34.64 13.33
N SER A 593 -24.09 -33.86 13.83
CA SER A 593 -23.45 -32.80 13.03
C SER A 593 -22.65 -33.38 11.87
N ILE A 594 -21.94 -34.50 12.06
CA ILE A 594 -21.25 -35.21 10.99
C ILE A 594 -22.27 -35.66 9.95
N LEU A 595 -23.31 -36.40 10.36
CA LEU A 595 -24.33 -36.93 9.44
C LEU A 595 -25.00 -35.85 8.58
N ARG A 596 -25.41 -34.73 9.19
CA ARG A 596 -26.10 -33.64 8.48
C ARG A 596 -25.21 -32.87 7.49
N ASN A 597 -23.89 -32.95 7.65
CA ASN A 597 -22.94 -32.22 6.81
C ASN A 597 -22.23 -33.07 5.76
N LEU A 598 -22.43 -34.38 5.78
CA LEU A 598 -21.83 -35.29 4.81
C LEU A 598 -22.28 -34.97 3.37
N ASP A 599 -23.56 -34.66 3.18
CA ASP A 599 -24.12 -34.35 1.86
C ASP A 599 -23.44 -33.15 1.18
N GLY A 600 -23.07 -32.11 1.95
CA GLY A 600 -22.37 -30.94 1.43
C GLY A 600 -20.89 -31.20 1.06
N ARG A 601 -20.29 -32.29 1.58
CA ARG A 601 -18.86 -32.60 1.43
C ARG A 601 -18.60 -33.70 0.40
N LEU A 602 -19.51 -34.67 0.26
CA LEU A 602 -19.37 -35.83 -0.64
C LEU A 602 -19.67 -35.52 -2.12
N GLY A 603 -19.99 -34.27 -2.46
CA GLY A 603 -20.23 -33.79 -3.82
C GLY A 603 -21.57 -34.24 -4.41
N SER A 604 -21.75 -34.13 -5.73
CA SER A 604 -23.01 -34.44 -6.42
C SER A 604 -23.24 -35.93 -6.70
N ARG A 605 -22.25 -36.79 -6.41
CA ARG A 605 -22.28 -38.22 -6.74
C ARG A 605 -22.86 -39.08 -5.62
N VAL A 606 -22.86 -38.59 -4.38
CA VAL A 606 -23.38 -39.29 -3.21
C VAL A 606 -24.42 -38.42 -2.53
N HIS A 607 -25.62 -38.95 -2.33
CA HIS A 607 -26.71 -38.26 -1.66
C HIS A 607 -26.96 -38.90 -0.31
N VAL A 608 -27.18 -38.10 0.73
CA VAL A 608 -27.44 -38.61 2.07
C VAL A 608 -28.89 -38.32 2.47
N ALA A 609 -29.70 -39.38 2.58
CA ALA A 609 -31.04 -39.31 3.16
C ALA A 609 -30.95 -39.42 4.69
N TYR A 610 -31.04 -38.27 5.37
CA TYR A 610 -30.95 -38.19 6.82
C TYR A 610 -32.31 -38.47 7.49
N VAL A 611 -32.32 -39.39 8.45
CA VAL A 611 -33.48 -39.80 9.22
C VAL A 611 -33.14 -39.73 10.71
N ASN A 612 -33.89 -38.92 11.46
CA ASN A 612 -33.80 -38.92 12.93
C ASN A 612 -34.91 -39.79 13.52
N LEU A 613 -34.54 -40.91 14.13
CA LEU A 613 -35.49 -41.88 14.65
C LEU A 613 -36.25 -41.36 15.88
N LEU A 614 -35.70 -40.42 16.64
CA LEU A 614 -36.41 -39.79 17.77
C LEU A 614 -37.68 -39.03 17.33
N LEU A 615 -37.77 -38.61 16.06
CA LEU A 615 -38.94 -37.89 15.55
C LEU A 615 -40.15 -38.80 15.32
N LEU A 616 -39.95 -40.12 15.24
CA LEU A 616 -41.03 -41.08 15.04
C LEU A 616 -41.86 -41.32 16.31
N GLY A 617 -41.31 -41.02 17.50
CA GLY A 617 -42.02 -41.23 18.77
C GLY A 617 -42.38 -42.70 18.99
N ASP A 618 -43.61 -42.98 19.42
CA ASP A 618 -44.13 -44.34 19.59
C ASP A 618 -44.75 -44.83 18.27
N LEU A 619 -44.27 -45.97 17.74
CA LEU A 619 -44.70 -46.55 16.47
C LEU A 619 -46.10 -47.15 16.63
N ARG A 620 -47.11 -46.55 15.99
CA ARG A 620 -48.51 -46.99 16.11
C ARG A 620 -48.82 -48.14 15.17
N ASN A 621 -48.24 -48.12 13.97
CA ASN A 621 -48.42 -49.16 12.95
C ASN A 621 -47.15 -50.03 12.78
N GLY A 622 -46.29 -50.05 13.80
CA GLY A 622 -45.07 -50.86 13.83
C GLY A 622 -44.10 -50.54 12.68
N ALA A 623 -43.69 -51.57 11.92
CA ALA A 623 -42.70 -51.43 10.85
C ALA A 623 -43.15 -50.53 9.69
N ALA A 624 -44.47 -50.38 9.47
CA ALA A 624 -44.98 -49.51 8.41
C ALA A 624 -44.57 -48.06 8.63
N ASP A 625 -44.72 -47.53 9.85
CA ASP A 625 -44.36 -46.15 10.19
C ASP A 625 -42.85 -45.89 9.96
N LEU A 626 -42.00 -46.86 10.31
CA LEU A 626 -40.56 -46.78 10.07
C LEU A 626 -40.26 -46.70 8.56
N PHE A 627 -40.76 -47.66 7.77
CA PHE A 627 -40.41 -47.73 6.35
C PHE A 627 -41.02 -46.60 5.51
N VAL A 628 -42.22 -46.12 5.86
CA VAL A 628 -42.80 -44.91 5.25
C VAL A 628 -41.89 -43.72 5.52
N LYS A 629 -41.43 -43.54 6.76
CA LYS A 629 -40.53 -42.43 7.10
C LYS A 629 -39.18 -42.50 6.39
N LEU A 630 -38.64 -43.70 6.21
CA LEU A 630 -37.46 -43.91 5.37
C LEU A 630 -37.75 -43.52 3.92
N ALA A 631 -38.87 -43.97 3.36
CA ALA A 631 -39.27 -43.67 1.99
C ALA A 631 -39.47 -42.17 1.76
N ASP A 632 -40.14 -41.47 2.68
CA ASP A 632 -40.33 -40.01 2.67
C ASP A 632 -38.99 -39.28 2.67
N SER A 633 -38.09 -39.64 3.58
CA SER A 633 -36.80 -38.96 3.72
C SER A 633 -35.92 -39.18 2.48
N ILE A 634 -36.04 -40.34 1.82
CA ILE A 634 -35.41 -40.61 0.53
C ILE A 634 -36.06 -39.76 -0.57
N ALA A 635 -37.39 -39.71 -0.64
CA ALA A 635 -38.12 -38.92 -1.62
C ALA A 635 -37.76 -37.44 -1.54
N ASP A 636 -37.76 -36.86 -0.34
CA ASP A 636 -37.37 -35.47 -0.06
C ASP A 636 -35.94 -35.19 -0.53
N THR A 637 -35.02 -36.13 -0.28
CA THR A 637 -33.61 -36.02 -0.70
C THR A 637 -33.50 -36.02 -2.22
N LEU A 638 -34.18 -36.94 -2.92
CA LEU A 638 -34.19 -37.00 -4.38
C LEU A 638 -34.77 -35.73 -4.99
N GLN A 639 -35.90 -35.23 -4.46
CA GLN A 639 -36.54 -34.00 -4.92
C GLN A 639 -35.63 -32.78 -4.75
N HIS A 640 -34.99 -32.63 -3.58
CA HIS A 640 -34.04 -31.54 -3.32
C HIS A 640 -32.84 -31.58 -4.27
N LYS A 641 -32.45 -32.78 -4.71
CA LYS A 641 -31.37 -33.00 -5.70
C LYS A 641 -31.86 -32.96 -7.15
N GLN A 642 -33.11 -32.56 -7.38
CA GLN A 642 -33.73 -32.45 -8.72
C GLN A 642 -33.79 -33.80 -9.47
N LEU A 643 -33.84 -34.91 -8.73
CA LEU A 643 -34.06 -36.24 -9.27
C LEU A 643 -35.55 -36.61 -9.15
N PRO A 644 -36.09 -37.45 -10.05
CA PRO A 644 -37.42 -38.01 -9.89
C PRO A 644 -37.54 -38.78 -8.58
N ALA A 645 -38.63 -38.59 -7.83
CA ALA A 645 -38.96 -39.40 -6.66
C ALA A 645 -40.05 -40.41 -7.03
N PRO A 646 -39.88 -41.72 -6.73
CA PRO A 646 -40.95 -42.69 -6.93
C PRO A 646 -42.13 -42.39 -6.00
N PRO A 647 -43.37 -42.70 -6.41
CA PRO A 647 -44.54 -42.51 -5.57
C PRO A 647 -44.51 -43.46 -4.36
N ILE A 648 -44.97 -42.96 -3.21
CA ILE A 648 -45.14 -43.74 -1.98
C ILE A 648 -46.62 -44.15 -1.90
N ASP A 649 -46.88 -45.45 -1.81
CA ASP A 649 -48.22 -46.03 -1.71
C ASP A 649 -48.48 -46.49 -0.28
N ASP A 650 -49.05 -45.60 0.55
CA ASP A 650 -49.30 -45.83 1.97
C ASP A 650 -50.07 -47.14 2.23
N ALA A 651 -51.03 -47.49 1.37
CA ALA A 651 -51.81 -48.72 1.52
C ALA A 651 -50.95 -49.98 1.32
N ALA A 652 -49.95 -49.92 0.42
CA ALA A 652 -49.00 -51.01 0.24
C ALA A 652 -48.05 -51.14 1.44
N PHE A 653 -47.62 -50.03 2.05
CA PHE A 653 -46.79 -50.02 3.25
C PHE A 653 -47.53 -50.53 4.48
N GLU A 654 -48.82 -50.22 4.63
CA GLU A 654 -49.65 -50.76 5.72
C GLU A 654 -49.85 -52.28 5.60
N GLN A 655 -50.06 -52.79 4.39
CA GLN A 655 -50.33 -54.22 4.17
C GLN A 655 -49.07 -55.09 4.18
N ARG A 656 -48.01 -54.64 3.50
CA ARG A 656 -46.76 -55.40 3.30
C ARG A 656 -45.54 -54.48 3.33
N PRO A 657 -45.19 -53.95 4.52
CA PRO A 657 -44.19 -52.89 4.68
C PRO A 657 -42.83 -53.24 4.06
N GLU A 658 -42.33 -54.44 4.32
CA GLU A 658 -41.00 -54.88 3.89
C GLU A 658 -40.90 -55.04 2.37
N LEU A 659 -41.94 -55.62 1.74
CA LEU A 659 -41.98 -55.79 0.29
C LEU A 659 -42.22 -54.45 -0.42
N ALA A 660 -43.06 -53.59 0.16
CA ALA A 660 -43.30 -52.25 -0.37
C ALA A 660 -42.01 -51.43 -0.39
N PHE A 661 -41.26 -51.45 0.72
CA PHE A 661 -39.97 -50.77 0.81
C PHE A 661 -38.92 -51.36 -0.14
N GLU A 662 -38.84 -52.69 -0.27
CA GLU A 662 -37.93 -53.35 -1.22
C GLU A 662 -38.21 -52.89 -2.67
N ARG A 663 -39.47 -52.85 -3.07
CA ARG A 663 -39.89 -52.37 -4.40
C ARG A 663 -39.59 -50.89 -4.59
N TYR A 664 -39.78 -50.08 -3.55
CA TYR A 664 -39.45 -48.66 -3.55
C TYR A 664 -37.94 -48.45 -3.76
N LEU A 665 -37.08 -49.13 -3.00
CA LEU A 665 -35.63 -49.05 -3.15
C LEU A 665 -35.16 -49.50 -4.56
N LYS A 666 -35.78 -50.52 -5.16
CA LYS A 666 -35.49 -50.92 -6.55
C LYS A 666 -35.80 -49.82 -7.56
N GLN A 667 -36.90 -49.08 -7.37
CA GLN A 667 -37.23 -47.93 -8.22
C GLN A 667 -36.24 -46.78 -8.01
N VAL A 668 -35.92 -46.45 -6.76
CA VAL A 668 -34.90 -45.44 -6.42
C VAL A 668 -33.56 -45.77 -7.06
N SER A 669 -33.15 -47.03 -6.99
CA SER A 669 -31.89 -47.49 -7.57
C SER A 669 -31.83 -47.36 -9.09
N ALA A 670 -32.95 -47.60 -9.79
CA ALA A 670 -33.05 -47.36 -11.23
C ALA A 670 -32.89 -45.86 -11.58
N ILE A 671 -33.30 -44.96 -10.70
CA ILE A 671 -33.22 -43.50 -10.90
C ILE A 671 -31.79 -42.98 -10.65
N LEU A 672 -31.09 -43.51 -9.65
CA LEU A 672 -29.75 -43.04 -9.24
C LEU A 672 -28.67 -43.22 -10.32
N ASN A 673 -28.82 -44.21 -11.22
CA ASN A 673 -27.83 -44.54 -12.26
C ASN A 673 -26.39 -44.71 -11.69
N GLU A 674 -25.46 -43.78 -11.94
CA GLU A 674 -24.08 -43.78 -11.40
C GLU A 674 -23.93 -43.08 -10.04
N GLN A 675 -25.01 -42.49 -9.52
CA GLN A 675 -25.06 -41.82 -8.23
C GLN A 675 -25.36 -42.83 -7.11
N ARG A 676 -25.02 -42.46 -5.88
CA ARG A 676 -25.12 -43.32 -4.69
C ARG A 676 -26.06 -42.69 -3.68
N LEU A 677 -26.75 -43.52 -2.91
CA LEU A 677 -27.64 -43.09 -1.83
C LEU A 677 -27.18 -43.70 -0.51
N ILE A 678 -26.94 -42.85 0.48
CA ILE A 678 -26.67 -43.24 1.85
C ILE A 678 -27.90 -42.95 2.69
N ILE A 679 -28.49 -43.97 3.30
CA ILE A 679 -29.61 -43.82 4.24
C ILE A 679 -29.01 -43.71 5.64
N ALA A 680 -29.00 -42.50 6.19
CA ALA A 680 -28.40 -42.20 7.48
C ALA A 680 -29.46 -42.21 8.59
N LEU A 681 -29.41 -43.22 9.47
CA LEU A 681 -30.28 -43.36 10.64
C LEU A 681 -29.57 -42.82 11.87
N ASP A 682 -30.03 -41.69 12.39
CA ASP A 682 -29.54 -41.08 13.63
C ASP A 682 -30.35 -41.58 14.83
N GLU A 683 -29.69 -41.66 15.99
CA GLU A 683 -30.26 -42.19 17.25
C GLU A 683 -30.72 -43.65 17.11
N PHE A 684 -29.83 -44.49 16.56
CA PHE A 684 -30.07 -45.89 16.24
C PHE A 684 -30.50 -46.76 17.44
N GLU A 685 -30.09 -46.38 18.65
CA GLU A 685 -30.53 -46.98 19.92
C GLU A 685 -32.06 -47.02 20.08
N GLN A 686 -32.79 -46.12 19.43
CA GLN A 686 -34.25 -46.08 19.46
C GLN A 686 -34.89 -47.36 18.87
N LEU A 687 -34.22 -48.02 17.92
CA LEU A 687 -34.69 -49.30 17.39
C LEU A 687 -34.70 -50.38 18.46
N GLU A 688 -33.65 -50.45 19.29
CA GLU A 688 -33.55 -51.43 20.38
C GLU A 688 -34.68 -51.23 21.40
N GLU A 689 -35.00 -49.99 21.74
CA GLU A 689 -36.12 -49.66 22.61
C GLU A 689 -37.46 -50.12 22.02
N TRP A 690 -37.70 -49.88 20.73
CA TRP A 690 -38.94 -50.32 20.08
C TRP A 690 -39.04 -51.84 19.95
N ILE A 691 -37.94 -52.55 19.75
CA ILE A 691 -37.92 -54.02 19.72
C ILE A 691 -38.20 -54.58 21.11
N THR A 692 -37.56 -54.02 22.14
CA THR A 692 -37.73 -54.45 23.53
C THR A 692 -39.16 -54.21 24.03
N ASN A 693 -39.81 -53.16 23.54
CA ASN A 693 -41.20 -52.81 23.85
C ASN A 693 -42.23 -53.47 22.91
N ASP A 694 -41.85 -54.51 22.15
CA ASP A 694 -42.70 -55.26 21.20
C ASP A 694 -43.40 -54.37 20.14
N ARG A 695 -42.84 -53.21 19.81
CA ARG A 695 -43.33 -52.31 18.74
C ARG A 695 -42.81 -52.69 17.36
N LEU A 696 -41.61 -53.28 17.30
CA LEU A 696 -41.01 -53.80 16.08
C LEU A 696 -40.70 -55.29 16.23
N PRO A 697 -40.80 -56.06 15.14
CA PRO A 697 -40.49 -57.48 15.19
C PRO A 697 -38.97 -57.70 15.33
N THR A 698 -38.60 -58.77 16.02
CA THR A 698 -37.19 -59.10 16.35
C THR A 698 -36.36 -59.49 15.13
N ASP A 699 -36.95 -59.69 13.96
CA ASP A 699 -36.26 -59.97 12.70
C ASP A 699 -36.00 -58.72 11.84
N ILE A 700 -36.43 -57.53 12.27
CA ILE A 700 -36.29 -56.28 11.50
C ILE A 700 -34.84 -55.98 11.07
N LEU A 701 -33.85 -56.29 11.90
CA LEU A 701 -32.43 -56.13 11.52
C LEU A 701 -31.99 -57.13 10.45
N LYS A 702 -32.54 -58.35 10.43
CA LYS A 702 -32.27 -59.29 9.33
C LYS A 702 -32.81 -58.72 8.03
N THR A 703 -33.99 -58.10 8.08
CA THR A 703 -34.60 -57.39 6.94
C THR A 703 -33.73 -56.22 6.47
N LEU A 704 -33.30 -55.35 7.40
CA LEU A 704 -32.37 -54.25 7.08
C LEU A 704 -31.03 -54.77 6.52
N ARG A 705 -30.50 -55.88 7.04
CA ARG A 705 -29.29 -56.53 6.48
C ARG A 705 -29.52 -56.99 5.04
N GLY A 706 -30.69 -57.54 4.76
CA GLY A 706 -31.10 -57.92 3.41
C GLY A 706 -31.05 -56.72 2.46
N TYR A 707 -31.52 -55.55 2.89
CA TYR A 707 -31.45 -54.33 2.08
C TYR A 707 -30.03 -53.81 1.89
N ILE A 708 -29.16 -53.90 2.91
CA ILE A 708 -27.72 -53.56 2.78
C ILE A 708 -27.05 -54.39 1.67
N GLN A 709 -27.45 -55.65 1.51
CA GLN A 709 -26.89 -56.58 0.53
C GLN A 709 -27.59 -56.53 -0.84
N MET A 710 -28.68 -55.75 -0.97
CA MET A 710 -29.55 -55.80 -2.14
C MET A 710 -29.00 -55.04 -3.35
N ASP A 711 -28.42 -53.86 -3.14
CA ASP A 711 -27.96 -53.00 -4.23
C ASP A 711 -26.64 -52.30 -3.88
N GLU A 712 -25.68 -52.37 -4.80
CA GLU A 712 -24.34 -51.79 -4.64
C GLU A 712 -24.33 -50.25 -4.66
N ARG A 713 -25.46 -49.58 -4.95
CA ARG A 713 -25.57 -48.12 -4.95
C ARG A 713 -26.18 -47.56 -3.67
N ILE A 714 -26.74 -48.42 -2.82
CA ILE A 714 -27.43 -48.03 -1.59
C ILE A 714 -26.65 -48.57 -0.38
N ALA A 715 -26.27 -47.67 0.52
CA ALA A 715 -25.64 -48.05 1.78
C ALA A 715 -26.34 -47.37 2.96
N PHE A 716 -26.14 -47.91 4.16
CA PHE A 716 -26.69 -47.38 5.39
C PHE A 716 -25.60 -46.79 6.28
N ALA A 717 -25.94 -45.71 6.99
CA ALA A 717 -25.11 -45.15 8.04
C ALA A 717 -25.92 -45.11 9.34
N PHE A 718 -25.55 -45.93 10.32
CA PHE A 718 -26.24 -45.99 11.61
C PHE A 718 -25.47 -45.18 12.65
N ALA A 719 -26.04 -44.13 13.22
CA ALA A 719 -25.39 -43.33 14.26
C ALA A 719 -26.02 -43.52 15.63
N GLY A 720 -25.21 -43.77 16.67
CA GLY A 720 -25.72 -44.03 18.02
C GLY A 720 -24.69 -43.98 19.15
N LEU A 721 -25.13 -44.34 20.36
CA LEU A 721 -24.33 -44.31 21.60
C LEU A 721 -23.38 -45.50 21.79
N HIS A 722 -23.76 -46.69 21.34
CA HIS A 722 -23.13 -47.96 21.75
C HIS A 722 -22.00 -48.43 20.83
N THR A 723 -21.00 -49.10 21.41
CA THR A 723 -19.95 -49.80 20.65
C THR A 723 -20.49 -51.13 20.10
N LEU A 724 -19.97 -51.62 18.97
CA LEU A 724 -20.40 -52.92 18.39
C LEU A 724 -20.33 -54.10 19.37
N GLU A 725 -19.42 -54.02 20.34
CA GLU A 725 -19.19 -55.03 21.38
C GLU A 725 -20.22 -54.96 22.52
N GLU A 726 -20.81 -53.79 22.81
CA GLU A 726 -21.91 -53.66 23.77
C GLU A 726 -23.26 -53.99 23.15
N MET A 727 -23.39 -53.73 21.84
CA MET A 727 -24.55 -54.14 21.05
C MET A 727 -24.55 -55.65 20.79
N SER A 728 -23.72 -56.44 21.48
CA SER A 728 -23.51 -57.87 21.22
C SER A 728 -24.61 -58.78 21.80
N SER A 729 -25.88 -58.41 21.66
CA SER A 729 -26.94 -59.41 21.83
C SER A 729 -26.90 -60.41 20.66
N ASP A 730 -27.38 -61.64 20.87
CA ASP A 730 -27.41 -62.70 19.85
C ASP A 730 -28.09 -62.27 18.54
N TYR A 731 -28.93 -61.24 18.62
CA TYR A 731 -29.69 -60.66 17.52
C TYR A 731 -28.90 -59.62 16.68
N PHE A 732 -28.04 -58.81 17.29
CA PHE A 732 -27.31 -57.71 16.63
C PHE A 732 -25.98 -58.17 16.00
N GLN A 733 -25.32 -59.19 16.55
CA GLN A 733 -24.04 -59.68 16.00
C GLN A 733 -24.08 -60.03 14.50
N PRO A 734 -25.09 -60.76 13.98
CA PRO A 734 -25.16 -61.09 12.56
C PRO A 734 -25.40 -59.89 11.66
N PHE A 735 -26.00 -58.81 12.18
CA PHE A 735 -26.25 -57.56 11.45
C PHE A 735 -24.96 -56.76 11.31
N PHE A 736 -24.22 -56.60 12.42
CA PHE A 736 -23.01 -55.78 12.45
C PHE A 736 -21.79 -56.40 11.78
N ALA A 737 -21.80 -57.72 11.52
CA ALA A 737 -20.76 -58.35 10.69
C ALA A 737 -20.71 -57.80 9.25
N SER A 738 -21.74 -57.07 8.79
CA SER A 738 -21.83 -56.52 7.43
C SER A 738 -21.56 -55.01 7.33
N VAL A 739 -21.13 -54.35 8.43
CA VAL A 739 -20.94 -52.89 8.47
C VAL A 739 -19.59 -52.50 9.09
N ILE A 740 -19.06 -51.34 8.69
CA ILE A 740 -17.77 -50.84 9.15
C ILE A 740 -17.95 -49.93 10.38
N PRO A 741 -17.30 -50.22 11.53
CA PRO A 741 -17.32 -49.34 12.69
C PRO A 741 -16.50 -48.06 12.46
N VAL A 742 -17.10 -46.90 12.77
CA VAL A 742 -16.46 -45.57 12.74
C VAL A 742 -16.64 -44.91 14.10
N LYS A 743 -15.57 -44.86 14.92
CA LYS A 743 -15.59 -44.22 16.24
C LYS A 743 -15.47 -42.70 16.11
N VAL A 744 -16.39 -41.95 16.69
CA VAL A 744 -16.30 -40.50 16.87
C VAL A 744 -15.79 -40.19 18.28
N SER A 745 -14.49 -39.92 18.40
CA SER A 745 -13.82 -39.60 19.66
C SER A 745 -13.87 -38.10 20.00
N PHE A 746 -13.21 -37.71 21.08
CA PHE A 746 -13.01 -36.30 21.45
C PHE A 746 -12.19 -35.59 20.37
N LEU A 747 -12.24 -34.26 20.32
CA LEU A 747 -11.40 -33.46 19.43
C LEU A 747 -9.93 -33.62 19.83
N SER A 748 -9.02 -33.56 18.87
CA SER A 748 -7.60 -33.42 19.17
C SER A 748 -7.28 -32.01 19.65
N ARG A 749 -6.12 -31.80 20.29
CA ARG A 749 -5.69 -30.47 20.74
C ARG A 749 -5.66 -29.45 19.60
N GLY A 750 -5.12 -29.84 18.44
CA GLY A 750 -5.13 -28.98 17.24
C GLY A 750 -6.53 -28.69 16.71
N ALA A 751 -7.46 -29.65 16.82
CA ALA A 751 -8.86 -29.42 16.45
C ALA A 751 -9.58 -28.47 17.43
N VAL A 752 -9.28 -28.52 18.72
CA VAL A 752 -9.77 -27.55 19.71
C VAL A 752 -9.26 -26.15 19.41
N ASP A 753 -7.96 -26.02 19.12
CA ASP A 753 -7.36 -24.74 18.71
C ASP A 753 -8.06 -24.18 17.47
N GLN A 754 -8.34 -25.04 16.48
CA GLN A 754 -9.03 -24.63 15.26
C GLN A 754 -10.48 -24.21 15.53
N VAL A 755 -11.24 -24.99 16.30
CA VAL A 755 -12.64 -24.67 16.65
C VAL A 755 -12.73 -23.34 17.39
N LEU A 756 -11.83 -23.08 18.34
CA LEU A 756 -11.87 -21.89 19.18
C LEU A 756 -11.24 -20.67 18.53
N ALA A 757 -9.99 -20.76 18.08
CA ALA A 757 -9.22 -19.61 17.62
C ALA A 757 -9.46 -19.28 16.13
N ASN A 758 -9.90 -20.25 15.33
CA ASN A 758 -10.18 -20.06 13.90
C ASN A 758 -11.58 -20.57 13.54
N PRO A 759 -12.65 -20.04 14.16
CA PRO A 759 -13.99 -20.42 13.78
C PRO A 759 -14.26 -20.01 12.33
N PRO A 760 -15.13 -20.74 11.61
CA PRO A 760 -15.50 -20.48 10.22
C PRO A 760 -16.50 -19.31 10.12
N ASP A 761 -16.16 -18.20 10.77
CA ASP A 761 -16.81 -16.91 10.68
C ASP A 761 -15.74 -15.86 10.35
N PRO A 762 -15.70 -15.32 9.11
CA PRO A 762 -14.67 -14.38 8.68
C PRO A 762 -14.71 -13.04 9.44
N GLU A 763 -15.82 -12.75 10.13
CA GLU A 763 -16.00 -11.53 10.93
C GLU A 763 -15.62 -11.72 12.41
N PHE A 764 -15.22 -12.93 12.83
CA PHE A 764 -14.83 -13.17 14.21
C PHE A 764 -13.54 -12.40 14.57
N ALA A 765 -13.65 -11.55 15.60
CA ALA A 765 -12.65 -10.53 15.92
C ALA A 765 -11.94 -10.73 17.27
N LEU A 766 -12.13 -11.88 17.92
CA LEU A 766 -11.56 -12.19 19.24
C LEU A 766 -10.48 -13.27 19.12
N ASP A 767 -9.42 -13.14 19.93
CA ASP A 767 -8.27 -14.06 19.92
C ASP A 767 -8.13 -14.79 21.27
N TYR A 768 -7.29 -15.82 21.33
CA TYR A 768 -7.02 -16.60 22.53
C TYR A 768 -5.52 -16.66 22.81
N GLU A 769 -5.12 -16.50 24.07
CA GLU A 769 -3.75 -16.83 24.47
C GLU A 769 -3.51 -18.33 24.44
N ARG A 770 -2.25 -18.73 24.19
CA ARG A 770 -1.89 -20.15 24.17
C ARG A 770 -2.22 -20.84 25.49
N GLU A 771 -1.95 -20.17 26.61
CA GLU A 771 -2.30 -20.68 27.94
C GLU A 771 -3.81 -20.82 28.15
N ALA A 772 -4.63 -19.96 27.53
CA ALA A 772 -6.09 -20.08 27.61
C ALA A 772 -6.58 -21.31 26.85
N LEU A 773 -6.09 -21.54 25.62
CA LEU A 773 -6.41 -22.73 24.83
C LEU A 773 -5.97 -24.02 25.53
N ASP A 774 -4.75 -24.03 26.05
CA ASP A 774 -4.20 -25.16 26.78
C ASP A 774 -5.02 -25.46 28.03
N HIS A 775 -5.47 -24.43 28.74
CA HIS A 775 -6.33 -24.60 29.89
C HIS A 775 -7.73 -25.12 29.52
N ILE A 776 -8.32 -24.65 28.42
CA ILE A 776 -9.59 -25.18 27.91
C ILE A 776 -9.44 -26.66 27.55
N TRP A 777 -8.31 -27.04 26.94
CA TRP A 777 -7.99 -28.44 26.66
C TRP A 777 -7.92 -29.27 27.94
N GLU A 778 -7.18 -28.82 28.96
CA GLU A 778 -7.08 -29.50 30.28
C GLU A 778 -8.46 -29.71 30.92
N LEU A 779 -9.32 -28.69 30.86
CA LEU A 779 -10.65 -28.73 31.47
C LEU A 779 -11.62 -29.67 30.74
N THR A 780 -11.53 -29.73 29.41
CA THR A 780 -12.52 -30.41 28.57
C THR A 780 -12.06 -31.75 28.01
N GLY A 781 -10.76 -32.02 27.99
CA GLY A 781 -10.15 -33.15 27.28
C GLY A 781 -10.40 -33.15 25.75
N GLY A 782 -10.95 -32.06 25.19
CA GLY A 782 -11.41 -32.02 23.80
C GLY A 782 -12.87 -32.44 23.59
N GLN A 783 -13.68 -32.54 24.65
CA GLN A 783 -15.11 -32.81 24.53
C GLN A 783 -15.80 -31.69 23.72
N PRO A 784 -16.39 -31.98 22.54
CA PRO A 784 -16.79 -30.93 21.58
C PRO A 784 -17.82 -29.93 22.11
N TYR A 785 -18.81 -30.41 22.86
CA TYR A 785 -19.88 -29.59 23.39
C TYR A 785 -19.39 -28.66 24.51
N LEU A 786 -18.53 -29.14 25.41
CA LEU A 786 -17.93 -28.34 26.47
C LEU A 786 -16.96 -27.30 25.90
N VAL A 787 -16.15 -27.68 24.90
CA VAL A 787 -15.28 -26.74 24.17
C VAL A 787 -16.10 -25.59 23.57
N GLN A 788 -17.16 -25.92 22.82
CA GLN A 788 -18.03 -24.90 22.25
C GLN A 788 -18.80 -24.10 23.31
N LEU A 789 -19.22 -24.73 24.42
CA LEU A 789 -19.90 -24.02 25.50
C LEU A 789 -18.98 -23.01 26.19
N ILE A 790 -17.72 -23.37 26.44
CA ILE A 790 -16.73 -22.43 26.99
C ILE A 790 -16.52 -21.27 26.03
N GLY A 791 -16.25 -21.55 24.74
CA GLY A 791 -16.11 -20.51 23.72
C GLY A 791 -17.33 -19.59 23.66
N HIS A 792 -18.54 -20.18 23.65
CA HIS A 792 -19.80 -19.44 23.65
C HIS A 792 -19.87 -18.48 24.85
N ARG A 793 -19.55 -18.96 26.06
CA ARG A 793 -19.63 -18.19 27.30
C ARG A 793 -18.57 -17.10 27.38
N LEU A 794 -17.37 -17.33 26.84
CA LEU A 794 -16.31 -16.33 26.75
C LEU A 794 -16.74 -15.15 25.87
N VAL A 795 -17.29 -15.42 24.68
CA VAL A 795 -17.80 -14.37 23.79
C VAL A 795 -18.96 -13.62 24.42
N SER A 796 -19.93 -14.33 25.03
CA SER A 796 -21.03 -13.69 25.76
C SER A 796 -20.52 -12.78 26.88
N ARG A 797 -19.56 -13.26 27.69
CA ARG A 797 -18.96 -12.48 28.77
C ARG A 797 -18.22 -11.25 28.24
N PHE A 798 -17.43 -11.40 27.17
CA PHE A 798 -16.74 -10.28 26.53
C PHE A 798 -17.73 -9.20 26.08
N ASN A 799 -18.82 -9.61 25.44
CA ASN A 799 -19.84 -8.68 24.97
C ASN A 799 -20.51 -7.92 26.12
N THR A 800 -20.91 -8.63 27.18
CA THR A 800 -21.50 -8.01 28.37
C THR A 800 -20.52 -7.04 29.04
N LEU A 801 -19.25 -7.42 29.23
CA LEU A 801 -18.27 -6.55 29.88
C LEU A 801 -17.96 -5.31 29.04
N SER A 802 -17.75 -5.48 27.73
CA SER A 802 -17.31 -4.41 26.84
C SER A 802 -18.43 -3.45 26.47
N PHE A 803 -19.62 -3.97 26.14
CA PHE A 803 -20.70 -3.17 25.56
C PHE A 803 -21.83 -2.83 26.54
N GLU A 804 -22.15 -3.71 27.49
CA GLU A 804 -23.22 -3.44 28.46
C GLU A 804 -22.67 -2.74 29.72
N GLN A 805 -21.50 -3.15 30.21
CA GLN A 805 -20.89 -2.59 31.43
C GLN A 805 -19.84 -1.51 31.16
N GLY A 806 -19.48 -1.26 29.89
CA GLY A 806 -18.52 -0.22 29.49
C GLY A 806 -17.09 -0.43 29.99
N LYS A 807 -16.72 -1.66 30.38
CA LYS A 807 -15.36 -2.00 30.80
C LYS A 807 -14.54 -2.32 29.57
N ALA A 808 -13.55 -1.48 29.24
CA ALA A 808 -12.63 -1.76 28.15
C ALA A 808 -11.93 -3.12 28.39
N GLN A 809 -12.21 -4.08 27.52
CA GLN A 809 -11.54 -5.39 27.48
C GLN A 809 -10.63 -5.43 26.27
N GLU A 810 -9.47 -6.06 26.41
CA GLU A 810 -8.68 -6.45 25.25
C GLU A 810 -9.44 -7.55 24.48
N PRO A 811 -9.45 -7.54 23.14
CA PRO A 811 -10.13 -8.55 22.31
C PRO A 811 -9.35 -9.88 22.28
N ARG A 812 -8.91 -10.35 23.45
CA ARG A 812 -8.10 -11.55 23.64
C ARG A 812 -8.45 -12.22 24.97
N PHE A 813 -8.76 -13.51 24.92
CA PHE A 813 -9.06 -14.31 26.11
C PHE A 813 -7.80 -14.88 26.77
N ARG A 814 -7.71 -14.68 28.08
CA ARG A 814 -6.64 -15.21 28.94
C ARG A 814 -7.15 -16.39 29.76
N ARG A 815 -6.23 -17.13 30.38
CA ARG A 815 -6.58 -18.22 31.32
C ARG A 815 -7.56 -17.77 32.41
N ALA A 816 -7.40 -16.54 32.93
CA ALA A 816 -8.30 -15.98 33.94
C ALA A 816 -9.75 -15.80 33.43
N ASP A 817 -9.94 -15.49 32.15
CA ASP A 817 -11.27 -15.34 31.56
C ASP A 817 -11.97 -16.70 31.45
N VAL A 818 -11.20 -17.75 31.14
CA VAL A 818 -11.69 -19.14 31.11
C VAL A 818 -12.19 -19.55 32.49
N GLU A 819 -11.42 -19.32 33.55
CA GLU A 819 -11.86 -19.66 34.92
C GLU A 819 -13.10 -18.83 35.31
N ALA A 820 -13.18 -17.57 34.89
CA ALA A 820 -14.32 -16.70 35.21
C ALA A 820 -15.65 -17.13 34.56
N VAL A 821 -15.63 -17.95 33.50
CA VAL A 821 -16.86 -18.48 32.89
C VAL A 821 -17.29 -19.83 33.48
N ILE A 822 -16.41 -20.53 34.21
CA ILE A 822 -16.70 -21.82 34.85
C ILE A 822 -17.34 -21.57 36.22
N THR A 823 -18.61 -21.19 36.18
CA THR A 823 -19.42 -20.91 37.36
C THR A 823 -20.41 -22.02 37.64
N THR A 824 -21.12 -21.97 38.77
CA THR A 824 -22.26 -22.86 39.04
C THR A 824 -23.28 -22.90 37.89
N ASP A 825 -23.53 -21.76 37.23
CA ASP A 825 -24.45 -21.65 36.09
C ASP A 825 -23.92 -22.39 34.84
N PHE A 826 -22.60 -22.43 34.64
CA PHE A 826 -21.99 -23.25 33.57
C PHE A 826 -22.39 -24.72 33.71
N TYR A 827 -22.30 -25.27 34.93
CA TYR A 827 -22.69 -26.66 35.19
C TYR A 827 -24.20 -26.90 35.03
N HIS A 828 -25.05 -25.89 35.28
CA HIS A 828 -26.48 -26.00 35.01
C HIS A 828 -26.78 -26.05 33.50
N GLN A 829 -26.12 -25.20 32.71
CA GLN A 829 -26.28 -25.21 31.24
C GLN A 829 -25.75 -26.51 30.62
N ALA A 830 -24.61 -27.00 31.09
CA ALA A 830 -24.02 -28.26 30.66
C ALA A 830 -24.66 -29.51 31.28
N ARG A 831 -25.72 -29.37 32.09
CA ARG A 831 -26.31 -30.48 32.88
C ARG A 831 -26.58 -31.71 32.03
N TYR A 832 -27.16 -31.55 30.84
CA TYR A 832 -27.52 -32.66 29.95
C TYR A 832 -26.33 -33.52 29.53
N TYR A 833 -25.13 -32.94 29.43
CA TYR A 833 -23.92 -33.71 29.18
C TYR A 833 -23.55 -34.51 30.44
N PHE A 834 -23.39 -33.84 31.59
CA PHE A 834 -22.92 -34.48 32.82
C PHE A 834 -23.88 -35.56 33.34
N THR A 835 -25.19 -35.26 33.39
CA THR A 835 -26.20 -36.25 33.81
C THR A 835 -26.34 -37.38 32.79
N GLY A 836 -26.08 -37.11 31.51
CA GLY A 836 -26.05 -38.14 30.47
C GLY A 836 -24.90 -39.12 30.66
N VAL A 837 -23.68 -38.61 30.84
CA VAL A 837 -22.48 -39.44 31.10
C VAL A 837 -22.66 -40.23 32.39
N TRP A 838 -23.16 -39.58 33.44
CA TRP A 838 -23.45 -40.22 34.73
C TRP A 838 -24.51 -41.33 34.61
N GLY A 839 -25.63 -41.06 33.94
CA GLY A 839 -26.69 -42.04 33.74
C GLY A 839 -26.26 -43.24 32.90
N GLN A 840 -25.39 -43.04 31.90
CA GLN A 840 -24.85 -44.14 31.09
C GLN A 840 -24.00 -45.10 31.91
N ALA A 841 -23.17 -44.58 32.84
CA ALA A 841 -22.38 -45.42 33.74
C ALA A 841 -23.25 -46.31 34.65
N GLN A 842 -24.50 -45.92 34.92
CA GLN A 842 -25.42 -46.69 35.76
C GLN A 842 -25.97 -47.95 35.05
N HIS A 843 -26.19 -47.89 33.74
CA HIS A 843 -26.82 -48.98 32.98
C HIS A 843 -25.88 -50.16 32.71
N GLY A 844 -24.56 -49.93 32.74
CA GLY A 844 -23.57 -51.00 32.56
C GLY A 844 -23.33 -51.81 33.83
N ALA A 845 -23.00 -51.13 34.95
CA ALA A 845 -22.79 -51.73 36.26
C ALA A 845 -22.80 -50.65 37.38
N PRO A 846 -23.56 -50.80 38.48
CA PRO A 846 -23.66 -49.78 39.53
C PRO A 846 -22.31 -49.44 40.21
N GLU A 847 -21.34 -50.36 40.17
CA GLU A 847 -20.00 -50.21 40.73
C GLU A 847 -19.18 -49.11 40.02
N GLN A 848 -19.52 -48.75 38.78
CA GLN A 848 -18.87 -47.66 38.04
C GLN A 848 -19.00 -46.32 38.76
N HIS A 849 -20.18 -46.01 39.33
CA HIS A 849 -20.39 -44.79 40.11
C HIS A 849 -19.53 -44.74 41.36
N THR A 850 -19.32 -45.88 42.01
CA THR A 850 -18.43 -45.99 43.18
C THR A 850 -17.00 -45.62 42.79
N ILE A 851 -16.48 -46.18 41.69
CA ILE A 851 -15.12 -45.88 41.21
C ILE A 851 -14.98 -44.39 40.85
N LEU A 852 -15.94 -43.83 40.13
CA LEU A 852 -15.95 -42.41 39.78
C LEU A 852 -15.93 -41.52 41.05
N ARG A 853 -16.76 -41.82 42.05
CA ARG A 853 -16.76 -41.09 43.33
C ARG A 853 -15.43 -41.21 44.07
N CYS A 854 -14.78 -42.38 44.04
CA CYS A 854 -13.45 -42.57 44.64
C CYS A 854 -12.36 -41.80 43.90
N LEU A 855 -12.44 -41.67 42.57
CA LEU A 855 -11.49 -40.91 41.75
C LEU A 855 -11.67 -39.40 41.86
N ALA A 856 -12.90 -38.92 42.09
CA ALA A 856 -13.23 -37.50 41.98
C ALA A 856 -12.35 -36.57 42.86
N PRO A 857 -11.98 -36.89 44.12
CA PRO A 857 -11.12 -36.05 44.95
C PRO A 857 -9.64 -36.00 44.52
N HIS A 858 -9.23 -36.81 43.53
CA HIS A 858 -7.83 -37.01 43.14
C HIS A 858 -7.58 -36.55 41.69
N PRO A 859 -7.22 -35.28 41.46
CA PRO A 859 -7.03 -34.74 40.10
C PRO A 859 -5.86 -35.41 39.36
N ASP A 860 -4.80 -35.80 40.07
CA ASP A 860 -3.66 -36.55 39.53
C ASP A 860 -3.95 -38.05 39.34
N GLY A 861 -5.19 -38.48 39.60
CA GLY A 861 -5.62 -39.86 39.50
C GLY A 861 -5.19 -40.74 40.67
N LEU A 862 -5.49 -42.04 40.54
CA LEU A 862 -5.13 -43.06 41.51
C LEU A 862 -4.58 -44.31 40.83
N PRO A 863 -3.60 -45.00 41.44
CA PRO A 863 -3.16 -46.30 40.94
C PRO A 863 -4.22 -47.36 41.20
N HIS A 864 -4.25 -48.40 40.36
CA HIS A 864 -5.23 -49.48 40.43
C HIS A 864 -5.37 -50.09 41.84
N ALA A 865 -4.25 -50.43 42.48
CA ALA A 865 -4.24 -51.02 43.82
C ALA A 865 -4.93 -50.12 44.88
N ARG A 866 -4.74 -48.80 44.78
CA ARG A 866 -5.34 -47.85 45.71
C ARG A 866 -6.83 -47.65 45.45
N LEU A 867 -7.27 -47.77 44.18
CA LEU A 867 -8.70 -47.77 43.84
C LEU A 867 -9.43 -48.97 44.42
N CYS A 868 -8.84 -50.17 44.37
CA CYS A 868 -9.41 -51.36 45.02
C CYS A 868 -9.56 -51.14 46.53
N GLU A 869 -8.54 -50.55 47.17
CA GLU A 869 -8.53 -50.30 48.61
C GLU A 869 -9.59 -49.27 49.03
N ILE A 870 -9.71 -48.15 48.32
CA ILE A 870 -10.65 -47.06 48.66
C ILE A 870 -12.09 -47.46 48.30
N SER A 871 -12.32 -48.17 47.19
CA SER A 871 -13.66 -48.56 46.75
C SER A 871 -14.23 -49.73 47.55
N GLY A 872 -13.38 -50.56 48.16
CA GLY A 872 -13.80 -51.79 48.85
C GLY A 872 -14.34 -52.87 47.90
N LEU A 873 -14.14 -52.71 46.59
CA LEU A 873 -14.62 -53.63 45.56
C LEU A 873 -13.57 -54.71 45.24
N PRO A 874 -14.00 -55.92 44.82
CA PRO A 874 -13.08 -56.94 44.34
C PRO A 874 -12.28 -56.46 43.12
N GLU A 875 -11.02 -56.88 43.02
CA GLU A 875 -10.10 -56.48 41.93
C GLU A 875 -10.72 -56.68 40.53
N ARG A 876 -11.32 -57.84 40.28
CA ARG A 876 -12.00 -58.14 39.01
C ARG A 876 -13.13 -57.17 38.67
N THR A 877 -13.87 -56.70 39.67
CA THR A 877 -14.98 -55.75 39.49
C THR A 877 -14.45 -54.36 39.18
N VAL A 878 -13.35 -53.95 39.83
CA VAL A 878 -12.65 -52.70 39.54
C VAL A 878 -12.10 -52.71 38.11
N ASP A 879 -11.44 -53.80 37.71
CA ASP A 879 -10.93 -53.99 36.34
C ASP A 879 -12.04 -53.87 35.30
N GLN A 880 -13.16 -54.58 35.49
CA GLN A 880 -14.30 -54.55 34.57
C GLN A 880 -14.90 -53.15 34.46
N ALA A 881 -15.11 -52.47 35.58
CA ALA A 881 -15.67 -51.13 35.59
C ALA A 881 -14.72 -50.08 34.99
N LEU A 882 -13.41 -50.16 35.26
CA LEU A 882 -12.41 -49.29 34.63
C LEU A 882 -12.29 -49.53 33.13
N GLN A 883 -12.33 -50.78 32.68
CA GLN A 883 -12.34 -51.11 31.25
C GLN A 883 -13.57 -50.53 30.56
N THR A 884 -14.76 -50.65 31.15
CA THR A 884 -16.00 -50.07 30.60
C THR A 884 -15.94 -48.54 30.58
N LEU A 885 -15.55 -47.90 31.67
CA LEU A 885 -15.40 -46.44 31.75
C LEU A 885 -14.34 -45.93 30.74
N ARG A 886 -13.26 -46.67 30.51
CA ARG A 886 -12.24 -46.36 29.51
C ARG A 886 -12.77 -46.48 28.09
N ARG A 887 -13.55 -47.52 27.78
CA ARG A 887 -14.19 -47.69 26.47
C ARG A 887 -15.12 -46.53 26.13
N HIS A 888 -15.84 -46.01 27.13
CA HIS A 888 -16.71 -44.84 27.00
C HIS A 888 -15.99 -43.49 27.05
N ASP A 889 -14.65 -43.48 27.02
CA ASP A 889 -13.81 -42.28 27.09
C ASP A 889 -14.07 -41.43 28.37
N VAL A 890 -14.57 -42.03 29.46
CA VAL A 890 -14.85 -41.34 30.74
C VAL A 890 -13.60 -41.23 31.60
N VAL A 891 -12.81 -42.31 31.63
CA VAL A 891 -11.53 -42.38 32.33
C VAL A 891 -10.42 -42.84 31.37
N HIS A 892 -9.19 -42.50 31.69
CA HIS A 892 -8.02 -43.01 30.98
C HIS A 892 -6.91 -43.35 31.98
N ASP A 893 -6.00 -44.21 31.56
CA ASP A 893 -4.79 -44.56 32.31
C ASP A 893 -3.61 -43.76 31.77
N HIS A 894 -2.91 -43.07 32.66
CA HIS A 894 -1.71 -42.31 32.36
C HIS A 894 -0.61 -42.71 33.35
N ASP A 895 0.41 -43.42 32.86
CA ASP A 895 1.54 -43.93 33.65
C ASP A 895 1.10 -44.75 34.90
N GLY A 896 0.05 -45.56 34.76
CA GLY A 896 -0.50 -46.39 35.82
C GLY A 896 -1.41 -45.64 36.80
N GLN A 897 -1.75 -44.38 36.50
CA GLN A 897 -2.72 -43.57 37.24
C GLN A 897 -4.01 -43.43 36.44
N TRP A 898 -5.10 -43.94 37.00
CA TRP A 898 -6.43 -43.78 36.42
C TRP A 898 -6.98 -42.38 36.72
N ARG A 899 -7.39 -41.67 35.68
CA ARG A 899 -7.85 -40.28 35.74
C ARG A 899 -9.15 -40.09 34.95
N TYR A 900 -9.89 -39.05 35.30
CA TYR A 900 -10.99 -38.57 34.45
C TYR A 900 -10.44 -38.03 33.14
N THR A 901 -11.10 -38.34 32.02
CA THR A 901 -10.77 -37.75 30.72
C THR A 901 -11.22 -36.29 30.64
N VAL A 902 -12.35 -35.96 31.27
CA VAL A 902 -12.90 -34.60 31.33
C VAL A 902 -12.82 -34.08 32.76
N GLU A 903 -11.92 -33.12 33.00
CA GLU A 903 -11.71 -32.50 34.31
C GLU A 903 -12.97 -31.78 34.82
N LEU A 904 -13.75 -31.14 33.95
CA LEU A 904 -15.03 -30.55 34.32
C LEU A 904 -16.05 -31.59 34.84
N PHE A 905 -16.00 -32.83 34.32
CA PHE A 905 -16.86 -33.90 34.83
C PHE A 905 -16.41 -34.37 36.22
N ARG A 906 -15.10 -34.48 36.46
CA ARG A 906 -14.54 -34.75 37.79
C ARG A 906 -15.03 -33.73 38.82
N ARG A 907 -14.87 -32.43 38.53
CA ARG A 907 -15.34 -31.33 39.38
C ARG A 907 -16.86 -31.42 39.63
N TRP A 908 -17.64 -31.80 38.63
CA TRP A 908 -19.08 -31.97 38.76
C TRP A 908 -19.46 -33.10 39.73
N VAL A 909 -18.77 -34.24 39.67
CA VAL A 909 -18.96 -35.37 40.60
C VAL A 909 -18.52 -34.98 42.02
N GLU A 910 -17.39 -34.30 42.17
CA GLU A 910 -16.84 -33.84 43.46
C GLU A 910 -17.80 -32.89 44.19
N MET A 911 -18.52 -32.02 43.47
CA MET A 911 -19.53 -31.12 44.04
C MET A 911 -20.80 -31.83 44.57
N GLY A 912 -20.89 -33.17 44.48
CA GLY A 912 -22.01 -33.95 45.00
C GLY A 912 -23.32 -33.79 44.21
N ARG A 913 -23.27 -33.27 42.98
CA ARG A 913 -24.46 -33.01 42.13
C ARG A 913 -24.96 -34.23 41.36
N GLY A 914 -24.39 -35.41 41.61
CA GLY A 914 -24.80 -36.72 41.07
C GLY A 914 -25.55 -37.60 42.09
N GLY A 915 -26.26 -36.97 43.03
CA GLY A 915 -27.11 -37.60 44.03
C GLY A 915 -28.58 -37.24 43.83
#